data_AF-A0AAE0SZU6-F1
#
_entry.id   AF-A0AAE0SZU6-F1
#
_cell.length_a   1.000
_cell.length_b   1.000
_cell.length_c   1.000
_cell.angle_alpha   90.00
_cell.angle_beta   90.00
_cell.angle_gamma   90.00
#
_symmetry.space_group_name_H-M   'P 1'
#
loop_
_entity.id
_entity.type
_entity.pdbx_description
1 polymer ?
#
loop_
_entity_poly.entity_id
_entity_poly.type
_entity_poly.pdbx_seq_one_letter_code
_entity_poly.pdbx_strand_id
1 'polypeptide(L)'
;MSQSSGSLRCNASPASIYHIPDNTDNQRPSIDITVKNVSYTVNPKSLTWWQKLSTMQLPWEWVENSCPQQILQNVSFAINSGQMLAIMGNSGSGKTSLLDVIACRSQGGLISGEVYLNRVNRTSTMIRACSAYVRQDDRLLPHLTVRETLMFVAQLKLPTTFTSSQIKRRVDSVISELGLSHVTDSKVGNAEDRGISGGERRRVSIGIQLLLDPSILFLDEPTSGLDTFTAHHLVETLAKLAKNNRTVLLSIHQPRSDIFELFDMVLILSRGNVVYFGQAKNMVSYFTAIGHPCPELTNPCDFYVDLATVDPTSEATERESSIIVTELTAKYEEQVRSNLVSSSVENDEAAKSKDQWPVIAMFNKLENQPGHWKQFWILYRRSTRNIVEDYGFLITQLVQAIAMSVVVGLVYYKLGIDQSSIRDRFGLLYILGALYPYMIVLDLIGTYHKERNFLYFELEDNLYGTSPYYFAKIFSELPFHTFYVVVYCIPVYFLVGLQPDVSMFFKVYAICFLLVYCSRTLAMFGAVMMPTFQLSCFFAQTFFSMYIMSAGFFINLDNIFSGLKWVSSISYLKWGFQALCQVNFDQMVFTCDPGNSRPCIHNGEEALRSYSLNGDSVEIACGIMAASCIVYLFFFFIGLRFVPQKPHEG
;
A
#
# COMPACT_ATOMS: atom_id res chain seq x y z
N MET A 1 -37.93 -19.55 55.87
CA MET A 1 -37.31 -19.31 54.55
C MET A 1 -36.67 -17.94 54.59
N SER A 2 -35.38 -17.91 54.91
CA SER A 2 -34.53 -16.71 54.98
C SER A 2 -33.37 -16.94 54.01
N GLN A 3 -33.21 -16.08 53.02
CA GLN A 3 -32.00 -16.02 52.20
C GLN A 3 -31.46 -14.60 52.22
N SER A 4 -30.28 -14.48 52.82
CA SER A 4 -29.45 -13.29 52.94
C SER A 4 -28.55 -13.15 51.72
N SER A 5 -28.60 -11.99 51.07
CA SER A 5 -27.68 -11.54 50.03
C SER A 5 -26.39 -10.99 50.65
N GLY A 6 -25.26 -11.62 50.36
CA GLY A 6 -23.93 -11.12 50.74
C GLY A 6 -23.24 -10.42 49.58
N SER A 7 -23.14 -9.08 49.64
CA SER A 7 -22.31 -8.27 48.74
C SER A 7 -20.91 -8.11 49.34
N LEU A 8 -19.91 -8.74 48.73
CA LEU A 8 -18.49 -8.49 49.05
C LEU A 8 -18.00 -7.25 48.28
N ARG A 9 -17.78 -6.16 49.02
CA ARG A 9 -17.05 -4.97 48.55
C ARG A 9 -15.55 -5.26 48.58
N CYS A 10 -14.88 -5.25 47.43
CA CYS A 10 -13.42 -5.14 47.34
C CYS A 10 -13.04 -3.66 47.23
N ASN A 11 -12.63 -3.06 48.35
CA ASN A 11 -11.83 -1.84 48.36
C ASN A 11 -10.36 -2.22 48.13
N ALA A 12 -9.79 -1.86 46.98
CA ALA A 12 -8.35 -1.76 46.80
C ALA A 12 -8.05 -0.62 45.83
N SER A 13 -7.40 0.43 46.35
CA SER A 13 -6.90 1.60 45.63
C SER A 13 -5.80 1.24 44.61
N PRO A 14 -5.82 1.79 43.38
CA PRO A 14 -4.75 1.58 42.40
C PRO A 14 -3.73 2.73 42.50
N ALA A 15 -2.89 2.73 43.54
CA ALA A 15 -1.79 3.68 43.63
C ALA A 15 -0.70 3.10 44.53
N SER A 16 0.29 2.43 43.93
CA SER A 16 1.68 2.25 44.44
C SER A 16 2.36 0.95 43.98
N ILE A 17 2.40 0.64 42.68
CA ILE A 17 3.40 -0.32 42.16
C ILE A 17 3.87 0.15 40.78
N TYR A 18 4.66 1.23 40.73
CA TYR A 18 5.48 1.56 39.57
C TYR A 18 6.80 2.17 40.04
N HIS A 19 7.66 1.33 40.62
CA HIS A 19 9.10 1.53 40.52
C HIS A 19 9.58 0.59 39.42
N ILE A 20 9.77 1.12 38.22
CA ILE A 20 10.57 0.47 37.18
C ILE A 20 12.02 0.76 37.59
N PRO A 21 12.82 -0.25 37.99
CA PRO A 21 14.23 0.00 38.23
C PRO A 21 14.88 0.31 36.88
N ASP A 22 15.51 1.48 36.80
CA ASP A 22 16.58 1.74 35.83
C ASP A 22 17.71 0.76 36.15
N ASN A 23 17.66 -0.45 35.57
CA ASN A 23 18.75 -1.40 35.68
C ASN A 23 19.08 -2.04 34.33
N THR A 24 20.37 -2.02 34.07
CA THR A 24 21.10 -2.26 32.84
C THR A 24 21.21 -3.75 32.52
N ASP A 25 20.12 -4.41 32.10
CA ASP A 25 20.15 -5.69 31.39
C ASP A 25 18.82 -5.96 30.65
N ASN A 26 18.53 -5.18 29.61
CA ASN A 26 17.48 -5.50 28.63
C ASN A 26 18.01 -6.54 27.64
N GLN A 27 18.25 -7.78 28.10
CA GLN A 27 18.60 -8.86 27.19
C GLN A 27 17.35 -9.27 26.39
N ARG A 28 17.45 -9.23 25.05
CA ARG A 28 16.39 -9.67 24.14
C ARG A 28 16.06 -11.14 24.40
N PRO A 29 14.78 -11.56 24.36
CA PRO A 29 14.44 -12.96 24.54
C PRO A 29 14.94 -13.76 23.35
N SER A 30 15.71 -14.82 23.63
CA SER A 30 16.20 -15.79 22.65
C SER A 30 15.06 -16.70 22.19
N ILE A 31 14.77 -16.71 20.89
CA ILE A 31 13.69 -17.52 20.32
C ILE A 31 14.23 -18.51 19.29
N ASP A 32 14.16 -19.79 19.64
CA ASP A 32 14.43 -20.95 18.79
C ASP A 32 13.16 -21.33 18.02
N ILE A 33 13.31 -21.65 16.74
CA ILE A 33 12.21 -22.05 15.86
C ILE A 33 12.40 -23.52 15.49
N THR A 34 11.37 -24.35 15.69
CA THR A 34 11.36 -25.75 15.28
C THR A 34 10.17 -26.00 14.35
N VAL A 35 10.44 -26.48 13.15
CA VAL A 35 9.45 -26.81 12.12
C VAL A 35 9.39 -28.33 12.00
N LYS A 36 8.19 -28.93 12.10
CA LYS A 36 7.99 -30.39 12.02
C LYS A 36 6.91 -30.74 10.99
N ASN A 37 7.30 -31.53 9.99
CA ASN A 37 6.45 -32.13 8.96
C ASN A 37 5.48 -31.12 8.31
N VAL A 38 5.97 -29.92 7.99
CA VAL A 38 5.13 -28.88 7.40
C VAL A 38 4.91 -29.16 5.93
N SER A 39 3.64 -29.30 5.54
CA SER A 39 3.23 -29.35 4.14
C SER A 39 2.25 -28.20 3.85
N TYR A 40 2.31 -27.68 2.63
CA TYR A 40 1.48 -26.57 2.20
C TYR A 40 0.91 -26.84 0.83
N THR A 41 -0.41 -26.90 0.76
CA THR A 41 -1.14 -27.11 -0.49
C THR A 41 -1.99 -25.88 -0.79
N VAL A 42 -1.73 -25.27 -1.94
CA VAL A 42 -2.48 -24.11 -2.41
C VAL A 42 -3.49 -24.58 -3.43
N ASN A 43 -4.75 -24.25 -3.18
CA ASN A 43 -5.73 -24.24 -4.25
C ASN A 43 -5.43 -23.01 -5.09
N PRO A 44 -5.20 -23.13 -6.41
CA PRO A 44 -5.02 -21.96 -7.26
C PRO A 44 -6.20 -21.03 -6.98
N LYS A 45 -5.89 -19.82 -6.51
CA LYS A 45 -6.94 -18.88 -6.09
C LYS A 45 -7.87 -18.70 -7.29
N SER A 46 -9.15 -19.04 -7.14
CA SER A 46 -10.15 -18.52 -8.05
C SER A 46 -10.04 -17.01 -7.95
N LEU A 47 -9.60 -16.38 -9.04
CA LEU A 47 -9.57 -14.93 -9.12
C LEU A 47 -10.97 -14.47 -8.73
N THR A 48 -11.08 -13.58 -7.74
CA THR A 48 -12.39 -13.01 -7.40
C THR A 48 -12.98 -12.36 -8.65
N TRP A 49 -14.30 -12.29 -8.78
CA TRP A 49 -14.96 -11.66 -9.95
C TRP A 49 -14.34 -10.28 -10.29
N TRP A 50 -13.91 -9.55 -9.25
CA TRP A 50 -13.26 -8.25 -9.34
C TRP A 50 -11.83 -8.32 -9.87
N GLN A 51 -11.04 -9.33 -9.50
CA GLN A 51 -9.71 -9.57 -10.07
C GLN A 51 -9.79 -10.07 -11.50
N LYS A 52 -10.82 -10.84 -11.86
CA LYS A 52 -11.03 -11.27 -13.25
C LYS A 52 -11.26 -10.08 -14.19
N LEU A 53 -11.88 -8.99 -13.73
CA LEU A 53 -11.98 -7.73 -14.52
C LEU A 53 -10.62 -7.14 -14.90
N SER A 54 -9.57 -7.37 -14.11
CA SER A 54 -8.21 -6.88 -14.43
C SER A 54 -7.60 -7.58 -15.64
N THR A 55 -8.01 -8.82 -15.93
CA THR A 55 -7.47 -9.62 -17.04
C THR A 55 -7.99 -9.18 -18.41
N MET A 56 -9.04 -8.33 -18.44
CA MET A 56 -9.75 -7.94 -19.67
C MET A 56 -10.17 -9.12 -20.57
N GLN A 57 -10.23 -10.33 -20.00
CA GLN A 57 -10.71 -11.53 -20.70
C GLN A 57 -12.22 -11.65 -20.60
N LEU A 58 -12.83 -12.21 -21.63
CA LEU A 58 -14.28 -12.37 -21.67
C LEU A 58 -14.71 -13.46 -20.68
N PRO A 59 -15.90 -13.35 -20.04
CA PRO A 59 -16.32 -14.27 -18.98
C PRO A 59 -16.31 -15.76 -19.36
N TRP A 60 -16.45 -16.09 -20.65
CA TRP A 60 -16.43 -17.45 -21.16
C TRP A 60 -15.02 -18.02 -21.42
N GLU A 61 -13.98 -17.18 -21.38
CA GLU A 61 -12.57 -17.59 -21.47
C GLU A 61 -11.97 -17.96 -20.10
N TRP A 62 -12.74 -17.76 -19.02
CA TRP A 62 -12.33 -18.09 -17.66
C TRP A 62 -12.41 -19.61 -17.43
N VAL A 63 -11.46 -20.36 -17.98
CA VAL A 63 -11.33 -21.81 -17.76
C VAL A 63 -10.64 -22.04 -16.40
N GLU A 64 -11.41 -22.40 -15.38
CA GLU A 64 -10.88 -22.81 -14.06
C GLU A 64 -10.50 -24.29 -14.04
N ASN A 65 -9.36 -24.65 -14.65
CA ASN A 65 -8.73 -25.94 -14.41
C ASN A 65 -7.74 -25.81 -13.25
N SER A 66 -8.27 -25.67 -12.03
CA SER A 66 -7.45 -25.43 -10.84
C SER A 66 -7.31 -26.69 -9.99
N CYS A 67 -6.42 -27.60 -10.37
CA CYS A 67 -6.03 -28.68 -9.46
C CYS A 67 -5.24 -28.10 -8.27
N PRO A 68 -5.48 -28.58 -7.03
CA PRO A 68 -4.69 -28.18 -5.87
C PRO A 68 -3.21 -28.49 -6.12
N GLN A 69 -2.36 -27.47 -5.98
CA GLN A 69 -0.92 -27.61 -6.15
C GLN A 69 -0.26 -27.69 -4.78
N GLN A 70 0.43 -28.80 -4.52
CA GLN A 70 1.24 -28.96 -3.33
C GLN A 70 2.57 -28.22 -3.50
N ILE A 71 2.79 -27.18 -2.71
CA ILE A 71 3.98 -26.32 -2.79
C ILE A 71 5.08 -26.79 -1.84
N LEU A 72 4.72 -27.27 -0.65
CA LEU A 72 5.68 -27.79 0.34
C LEU A 72 5.29 -29.19 0.80
N GLN A 73 6.29 -30.03 1.04
CA GLN A 73 6.12 -31.44 1.36
C GLN A 73 7.00 -31.81 2.58
N ASN A 74 6.36 -32.09 3.71
CA ASN A 74 6.95 -32.61 4.95
C ASN A 74 8.26 -31.93 5.42
N VAL A 75 8.34 -30.61 5.29
CA VAL A 75 9.54 -29.84 5.66
C VAL A 75 9.75 -29.86 7.18
N SER A 76 10.95 -30.25 7.61
CA SER A 76 11.35 -30.29 9.03
C SER A 76 12.75 -29.72 9.24
N PHE A 77 12.91 -28.79 10.18
CA PHE A 77 14.20 -28.22 10.58
C PHE A 77 14.12 -27.48 11.92
N ALA A 78 15.27 -27.16 12.52
CA ALA A 78 15.33 -26.40 13.78
C ALA A 78 16.46 -25.36 13.76
N ILE A 79 16.18 -24.12 14.13
CA ILE A 79 17.14 -23.02 14.21
C ILE A 79 17.13 -22.42 15.61
N ASN A 80 18.31 -22.13 16.15
CA ASN A 80 18.47 -21.54 17.47
C ASN A 80 18.67 -20.02 17.36
N SER A 81 18.36 -19.32 18.45
CA SER A 81 18.66 -17.89 18.60
C SER A 81 20.15 -17.62 18.41
N GLY A 82 20.48 -16.53 17.72
CA GLY A 82 21.85 -16.16 17.40
C GLY A 82 22.34 -16.70 16.05
N GLN A 83 21.59 -17.60 15.41
CA GLN A 83 21.94 -18.19 14.12
C GLN A 83 21.25 -17.50 12.94
N MET A 84 21.93 -17.50 11.81
CA MET A 84 21.41 -17.10 10.50
C MET A 84 21.22 -18.31 9.59
N LEU A 85 19.98 -18.53 9.14
CA LEU A 85 19.59 -19.60 8.21
C LEU A 85 19.33 -19.05 6.81
N ALA A 86 20.10 -19.56 5.84
CA ALA A 86 19.87 -19.31 4.42
C ALA A 86 19.01 -20.42 3.79
N ILE A 87 17.87 -20.04 3.24
CA ILE A 87 16.98 -20.91 2.46
C ILE A 87 17.32 -20.71 0.98
N MET A 88 17.86 -21.75 0.36
CA MET A 88 18.33 -21.77 -1.01
C MET A 88 17.51 -22.74 -1.87
N GLY A 89 17.53 -22.52 -3.18
CA GLY A 89 16.82 -23.34 -4.16
C GLY A 89 16.41 -22.52 -5.37
N ASN A 90 16.05 -23.19 -6.46
CA ASN A 90 15.63 -22.51 -7.68
C ASN A 90 14.30 -21.75 -7.53
N SER A 91 13.98 -20.89 -8.49
CA SER A 91 12.67 -20.25 -8.63
C SER A 91 11.55 -21.30 -8.63
N GLY A 92 10.50 -21.05 -7.83
CA GLY A 92 9.39 -21.99 -7.67
C GLY A 92 9.66 -23.18 -6.73
N SER A 93 10.81 -23.27 -6.05
CA SER A 93 11.08 -24.36 -5.10
C SER A 93 10.31 -24.29 -3.77
N GLY A 94 9.59 -23.19 -3.51
CA GLY A 94 8.79 -22.98 -2.30
C GLY A 94 9.45 -22.12 -1.20
N LYS A 95 10.58 -21.45 -1.47
CA LYS A 95 11.31 -20.60 -0.49
C LYS A 95 10.43 -19.54 0.18
N THR A 96 9.86 -18.64 -0.63
CA THR A 96 8.96 -17.57 -0.16
C THR A 96 7.73 -18.16 0.53
N SER A 97 7.16 -19.23 -0.02
CA SER A 97 6.02 -19.92 0.59
C SER A 97 6.35 -20.52 1.95
N LEU A 98 7.56 -21.06 2.15
CA LEU A 98 8.02 -21.56 3.45
C LEU A 98 8.16 -20.42 4.46
N LEU A 99 8.78 -19.30 4.07
CA LEU A 99 8.88 -18.10 4.91
C LEU A 99 7.50 -17.58 5.31
N ASP A 100 6.58 -17.46 4.34
CA ASP A 100 5.20 -17.03 4.58
C ASP A 100 4.43 -17.98 5.49
N VAL A 101 4.59 -19.29 5.29
CA VAL A 101 3.98 -20.30 6.15
C VAL A 101 4.51 -20.12 7.56
N ILE A 102 5.81 -19.99 7.81
CA ILE A 102 6.38 -19.83 9.16
C ILE A 102 5.91 -18.52 9.80
N ALA A 103 5.90 -17.43 9.05
CA ALA A 103 5.49 -16.10 9.50
C ALA A 103 3.96 -15.92 9.69
N CYS A 104 3.15 -16.97 9.52
CA CYS A 104 1.68 -16.90 9.55
C CYS A 104 1.09 -15.91 8.52
N ARG A 105 1.73 -15.76 7.35
CA ARG A 105 1.34 -14.83 6.28
C ARG A 105 0.78 -15.53 5.02
N SER A 106 0.77 -16.86 4.99
CA SER A 106 0.25 -17.63 3.86
C SER A 106 -1.21 -17.25 3.53
N GLN A 107 -1.45 -16.93 2.26
CA GLN A 107 -2.75 -16.43 1.80
C GLN A 107 -3.62 -17.57 1.24
N GLY A 108 -4.29 -18.27 2.13
CA GLY A 108 -5.13 -19.43 1.78
C GLY A 108 -4.31 -20.72 1.62
N GLY A 109 -4.99 -21.81 1.28
CA GLY A 109 -4.41 -23.15 1.22
C GLY A 109 -4.50 -23.93 2.53
N LEU A 110 -4.29 -25.24 2.45
CA LEU A 110 -4.25 -26.14 3.60
C LEU A 110 -2.79 -26.26 4.08
N ILE A 111 -2.57 -25.95 5.36
CA ILE A 111 -1.27 -26.15 6.02
C ILE A 111 -1.43 -27.37 6.94
N SER A 112 -0.56 -28.36 6.78
CA SER A 112 -0.41 -29.46 7.73
C SER A 112 0.97 -29.39 8.40
N GLY A 113 1.11 -30.04 9.56
CA GLY A 113 2.34 -30.01 10.36
C GLY A 113 2.32 -28.92 11.45
N GLU A 114 3.42 -28.84 12.19
CA GLU A 114 3.51 -28.01 13.40
C GLU A 114 4.78 -27.16 13.38
N VAL A 115 4.66 -25.94 13.90
CA VAL A 115 5.80 -25.03 14.07
C VAL A 115 5.79 -24.53 15.50
N TYR A 116 6.93 -24.65 16.14
CA TYR A 116 7.13 -24.35 17.54
C TYR A 116 8.08 -23.15 17.69
N LEU A 117 7.75 -22.26 18.62
CA LEU A 117 8.63 -21.21 19.13
C LEU A 117 9.01 -21.62 20.57
N ASN A 118 10.29 -21.97 20.79
CA ASN A 118 10.80 -22.62 22.01
C ASN A 118 9.83 -23.66 22.58
N ARG A 119 9.45 -24.63 21.75
CA ARG A 119 8.57 -25.76 22.12
C ARG A 119 7.10 -25.40 22.38
N VAL A 120 6.69 -24.15 22.19
CA VAL A 120 5.28 -23.73 22.22
C VAL A 120 4.75 -23.63 20.80
N ASN A 121 3.56 -24.18 20.55
CA ASN A 121 2.91 -24.06 19.23
C ASN A 121 2.75 -22.59 18.83
N ARG A 122 3.17 -22.26 17.61
CA ARG A 122 3.05 -20.89 17.10
C ARG A 122 1.59 -20.49 17.01
N THR A 123 1.32 -19.25 17.39
CA THR A 123 0.06 -18.57 17.10
C THR A 123 0.36 -17.33 16.27
N SER A 124 -0.55 -16.95 15.38
CA SER A 124 -0.41 -15.73 14.55
C SER A 124 -0.12 -14.49 15.41
N THR A 125 -0.74 -14.41 16.59
CA THR A 125 -0.52 -13.33 17.56
C THR A 125 0.92 -13.32 18.10
N MET A 126 1.49 -14.49 18.44
CA MET A 126 2.86 -14.60 18.95
C MET A 126 3.88 -14.19 17.89
N ILE A 127 3.71 -14.68 16.66
CA ILE A 127 4.58 -14.35 15.53
C ILE A 127 4.55 -12.83 15.27
N ARG A 128 3.37 -12.21 15.23
CA ARG A 128 3.25 -10.75 15.05
C ARG A 128 3.92 -9.93 16.16
N ALA A 129 3.97 -10.45 17.39
CA ALA A 129 4.58 -9.75 18.51
C ALA A 129 6.11 -9.89 18.58
N CYS A 130 6.64 -11.02 18.11
CA CYS A 130 8.06 -11.37 18.31
C CYS A 130 8.91 -11.32 17.03
N SER A 131 8.27 -11.26 15.86
CA SER A 131 8.94 -11.30 14.57
C SER A 131 8.70 -10.06 13.73
N ALA A 132 9.61 -9.82 12.78
CA ALA A 132 9.37 -8.89 11.69
C ALA A 132 9.68 -9.54 10.34
N TYR A 133 9.01 -9.05 9.30
CA TYR A 133 9.07 -9.61 7.96
C TYR A 133 9.46 -8.51 6.97
N VAL A 134 10.53 -8.74 6.23
CA VAL A 134 11.02 -7.86 5.15
C VAL A 134 10.70 -8.55 3.83
N ARG A 135 9.86 -7.92 3.01
CA ARG A 135 9.44 -8.45 1.71
C ARG A 135 10.51 -8.22 0.65
N GLN A 136 10.36 -8.87 -0.50
CA GLN A 136 11.23 -8.65 -1.67
C GLN A 136 11.22 -7.19 -2.14
N ASP A 137 10.05 -6.55 -2.24
CA ASP A 137 9.91 -5.17 -2.71
C ASP A 137 10.07 -4.12 -1.61
N ASP A 138 10.93 -3.13 -1.85
CA ASP A 138 11.10 -1.95 -0.98
C ASP A 138 10.15 -0.81 -1.40
N ARG A 139 8.94 -0.79 -0.84
CA ARG A 139 7.94 0.25 -1.14
C ARG A 139 7.97 1.36 -0.09
N LEU A 140 8.86 2.34 -0.30
CA LEU A 140 9.02 3.52 0.56
C LEU A 140 8.51 4.78 -0.15
N LEU A 141 8.00 5.75 0.62
CA LEU A 141 7.58 7.04 0.08
C LEU A 141 8.81 7.82 -0.45
N PRO A 142 8.83 8.22 -1.73
CA PRO A 142 10.04 8.72 -2.37
C PRO A 142 10.44 10.14 -1.93
N HIS A 143 9.47 10.99 -1.62
CA HIS A 143 9.72 12.40 -1.33
C HIS A 143 10.17 12.67 0.12
N LEU A 144 10.12 11.65 0.99
CA LEU A 144 10.56 11.76 2.38
C LEU A 144 12.05 11.41 2.54
N THR A 145 12.67 11.95 3.59
CA THR A 145 14.03 11.55 3.97
C THR A 145 14.06 10.20 4.68
N VAL A 146 15.24 9.57 4.76
CA VAL A 146 15.45 8.33 5.52
C VAL A 146 15.02 8.50 6.98
N ARG A 147 15.48 9.59 7.63
CA ARG A 147 15.11 9.94 9.00
C ARG A 147 13.60 10.09 9.17
N GLU A 148 12.95 10.81 8.26
CA GLU A 148 11.50 11.04 8.32
C GLU A 148 10.71 9.76 8.18
N THR A 149 11.09 8.92 7.22
CA THR A 149 10.44 7.64 6.98
C THR A 149 10.48 6.78 8.24
N LEU A 150 11.65 6.62 8.86
CA LEU A 150 11.81 5.89 10.11
C LEU A 150 11.05 6.56 11.27
N MET A 151 11.07 7.90 11.34
CA MET A 151 10.36 8.65 12.39
C MET A 151 8.84 8.45 12.32
N PHE A 152 8.25 8.52 11.12
CA PHE A 152 6.81 8.34 10.93
C PHE A 152 6.38 6.93 11.31
N VAL A 153 7.11 5.92 10.85
CA VAL A 153 6.86 4.52 11.24
C VAL A 153 7.01 4.35 12.74
N ALA A 154 8.07 4.90 13.34
CA ALA A 154 8.33 4.77 14.77
C ALA A 154 7.21 5.40 15.61
N GLN A 155 6.68 6.56 15.19
CA GLN A 155 5.55 7.22 15.89
C GLN A 155 4.24 6.43 15.80
N LEU A 156 4.08 5.58 14.78
CA LEU A 156 2.90 4.73 14.56
C LEU A 156 3.04 3.36 15.24
N LYS A 157 4.22 2.74 15.17
CA LYS A 157 4.45 1.38 15.69
C LYS A 157 4.90 1.34 17.15
N LEU A 158 5.64 2.34 17.64
CA LEU A 158 6.13 2.31 19.02
C LEU A 158 4.99 2.60 20.02
N PRO A 159 5.03 1.97 21.22
CA PRO A 159 4.01 2.17 22.24
C PRO A 159 3.86 3.65 22.64
N THR A 160 2.64 4.04 23.00
CA THR A 160 2.33 5.42 23.46
C THR A 160 3.11 5.86 24.70
N THR A 161 3.68 4.93 25.46
CA THR A 161 4.55 5.20 26.62
C THR A 161 5.88 5.85 26.22
N PHE A 162 6.31 5.71 24.96
CA PHE A 162 7.55 6.31 24.48
C PHE A 162 7.38 7.82 24.30
N THR A 163 8.27 8.58 24.93
CA THR A 163 8.41 10.02 24.70
C THR A 163 9.01 10.29 23.32
N SER A 164 8.73 11.47 22.74
CA SER A 164 9.31 11.89 21.46
C SER A 164 10.84 11.85 21.44
N SER A 165 11.51 12.05 22.59
CA SER A 165 12.97 11.95 22.71
C SER A 165 13.48 10.51 22.65
N GLN A 166 12.74 9.56 23.25
CA GLN A 166 13.05 8.13 23.18
C GLN A 166 12.83 7.58 21.77
N ILE A 167 11.77 8.04 21.08
CA ILE A 167 11.51 7.69 19.68
C ILE A 167 12.68 8.13 18.80
N LYS A 168 13.14 9.39 18.94
CA LYS A 168 14.31 9.90 18.21
C LYS A 168 15.55 9.07 18.47
N ARG A 169 15.89 8.82 19.74
CA ARG A 169 17.03 7.97 20.10
C ARG A 169 16.95 6.56 19.52
N ARG A 170 15.75 5.95 19.48
CA ARG A 170 15.56 4.63 18.86
C ARG A 170 15.81 4.68 17.36
N VAL A 171 15.31 5.70 16.67
CA VAL A 171 15.55 5.90 15.22
C VAL A 171 17.04 6.10 14.95
N ASP A 172 17.73 6.95 15.71
CA ASP A 172 19.16 7.20 15.57
C ASP A 172 20.00 5.93 15.81
N SER A 173 19.61 5.11 16.79
CA SER A 173 20.24 3.81 17.04
C SER A 173 20.10 2.86 15.87
N VAL A 174 18.91 2.76 15.26
CA VAL A 174 18.67 1.88 14.10
C VAL A 174 19.43 2.36 12.87
N ILE A 175 19.49 3.68 12.63
CA ILE A 175 20.27 4.27 11.54
C ILE A 175 21.76 3.93 11.69
N SER A 176 22.27 3.98 12.92
CA SER A 176 23.66 3.66 13.22
C SER A 176 23.95 2.15 13.08
N GLU A 177 23.05 1.29 13.58
CA GLU A 177 23.15 -0.19 13.49
C GLU A 177 23.18 -0.68 12.04
N LEU A 178 22.52 0.04 11.12
CA LEU A 178 22.47 -0.30 9.69
C LEU A 178 23.53 0.43 8.84
N GLY A 179 24.37 1.27 9.44
CA GLY A 179 25.38 2.04 8.70
C GLY A 179 24.78 3.04 7.71
N LEU A 180 23.65 3.68 8.06
CA LEU A 180 22.93 4.65 7.24
C LEU A 180 23.20 6.11 7.64
N SER A 181 24.18 6.35 8.51
CA SER A 181 24.43 7.67 9.10
C SER A 181 24.71 8.76 8.08
N HIS A 182 25.40 8.44 6.98
CA HIS A 182 25.76 9.38 5.91
C HIS A 182 24.59 9.77 4.99
N VAL A 183 23.52 8.97 4.94
CA VAL A 183 22.31 9.24 4.11
C VAL A 183 21.07 9.60 4.93
N THR A 184 21.26 9.92 6.21
CA THR A 184 20.16 10.13 7.16
C THR A 184 19.14 11.18 6.70
N ASP A 185 19.62 12.31 6.19
CA ASP A 185 18.77 13.44 5.76
C ASP A 185 18.60 13.49 4.23
N SER A 186 19.03 12.44 3.52
CA SER A 186 18.84 12.28 2.08
C SER A 186 17.43 11.77 1.77
N LYS A 187 16.84 12.22 0.65
CA LYS A 187 15.56 11.72 0.14
C LYS A 187 15.68 10.26 -0.30
N VAL A 188 14.65 9.47 -0.04
CA VAL A 188 14.61 8.06 -0.46
C VAL A 188 14.59 7.94 -1.99
N GLY A 189 13.81 8.77 -2.67
CA GLY A 189 13.68 8.79 -4.13
C GLY A 189 12.94 7.58 -4.71
N ASN A 190 12.75 7.59 -6.02
CA ASN A 190 12.16 6.50 -6.81
C ASN A 190 12.95 6.36 -8.13
N ALA A 191 12.33 5.78 -9.17
CA ALA A 191 12.94 5.67 -10.49
C ALA A 191 12.96 7.01 -11.27
N GLU A 192 12.05 7.93 -10.95
CA GLU A 192 11.88 9.25 -11.60
C GLU A 192 12.75 10.31 -10.89
N ASP A 193 12.79 10.28 -9.55
CA ASP A 193 13.50 11.18 -8.65
C ASP A 193 14.74 10.51 -8.07
N ARG A 194 15.92 11.11 -8.30
CA ARG A 194 17.17 10.64 -7.72
C ARG A 194 17.11 10.69 -6.18
N GLY A 195 17.43 9.56 -5.54
CA GLY A 195 17.52 9.44 -4.08
C GLY A 195 18.73 8.61 -3.64
N ILE A 196 18.53 7.82 -2.58
CA ILE A 196 19.52 6.88 -2.05
C ILE A 196 19.74 5.69 -2.99
N SER A 197 20.86 4.98 -2.82
CA SER A 197 21.16 3.76 -3.60
C SER A 197 20.18 2.62 -3.29
N GLY A 198 20.07 1.64 -4.18
CA GLY A 198 19.20 0.47 -4.00
C GLY A 198 19.52 -0.30 -2.70
N GLY A 199 20.80 -0.48 -2.35
CA GLY A 199 21.20 -1.15 -1.11
C GLY A 199 20.95 -0.34 0.15
N GLU A 200 21.07 0.98 0.08
CA GLU A 200 20.66 1.84 1.19
C GLU A 200 19.15 1.77 1.38
N ARG A 201 18.36 1.80 0.29
CA ARG A 201 16.90 1.62 0.33
C ARG A 201 16.51 0.29 0.96
N ARG A 202 17.20 -0.79 0.61
CA ARG A 202 17.01 -2.12 1.22
C ARG A 202 17.26 -2.10 2.73
N ARG A 203 18.35 -1.45 3.15
CA ARG A 203 18.66 -1.26 4.57
C ARG A 203 17.61 -0.42 5.29
N VAL A 204 17.07 0.63 4.67
CA VAL A 204 15.97 1.42 5.26
C VAL A 204 14.72 0.56 5.47
N SER A 205 14.37 -0.30 4.50
CA SER A 205 13.27 -1.26 4.61
C SER A 205 13.44 -2.23 5.79
N ILE A 206 14.67 -2.74 5.99
CA ILE A 206 15.01 -3.53 7.18
C ILE A 206 14.91 -2.68 8.45
N GLY A 207 15.38 -1.43 8.42
CA GLY A 207 15.33 -0.49 9.54
C GLY A 207 13.92 -0.23 10.04
N ILE A 208 12.95 -0.09 9.15
CA ILE A 208 11.52 0.04 9.48
C ILE A 208 11.05 -1.11 10.38
N GLN A 209 11.50 -2.33 10.07
CA GLN A 209 11.14 -3.52 10.84
C GLN A 209 11.93 -3.62 12.16
N LEU A 210 13.19 -3.17 12.19
CA LEU A 210 14.03 -3.17 13.38
C LEU A 210 13.60 -2.15 14.45
N LEU A 211 12.78 -1.14 14.11
CA LEU A 211 12.29 -0.15 15.08
C LEU A 211 11.61 -0.79 16.30
N LEU A 212 10.88 -1.89 16.09
CA LEU A 212 10.18 -2.65 17.14
C LEU A 212 11.09 -3.57 17.99
N ASP A 213 12.36 -3.72 17.62
CA ASP A 213 13.30 -4.66 18.22
C ASP A 213 12.82 -6.13 18.21
N PRO A 214 12.48 -6.70 17.03
CA PRO A 214 12.04 -8.08 16.93
C PRO A 214 13.15 -9.07 17.29
N SER A 215 12.78 -10.20 17.90
CA SER A 215 13.70 -11.33 18.16
C SER A 215 13.90 -12.21 16.92
N ILE A 216 12.89 -12.30 16.05
CA ILE A 216 12.94 -13.08 14.80
C ILE A 216 12.87 -12.11 13.61
N LEU A 217 13.74 -12.30 12.62
CA LEU A 217 13.73 -11.53 11.39
C LEU A 217 13.61 -12.46 10.18
N PHE A 218 12.52 -12.32 9.44
CA PHE A 218 12.31 -12.99 8.15
C PHE A 218 12.66 -12.01 7.02
N LEU A 219 13.50 -12.43 6.06
CA LEU A 219 13.85 -11.64 4.89
C LEU A 219 13.62 -12.44 3.61
N ASP A 220 12.77 -11.93 2.73
CA ASP A 220 12.54 -12.54 1.43
C ASP A 220 13.43 -11.89 0.37
N GLU A 221 14.37 -12.66 -0.18
CA GLU A 221 15.36 -12.29 -1.19
C GLU A 221 16.06 -10.94 -0.90
N PRO A 222 16.71 -10.75 0.26
CA PRO A 222 17.30 -9.47 0.66
C PRO A 222 18.38 -8.97 -0.31
N THR A 223 19.05 -9.87 -1.03
CA THR A 223 20.15 -9.56 -1.95
C THR A 223 19.71 -9.34 -3.40
N SER A 224 18.43 -9.54 -3.72
CA SER A 224 17.93 -9.40 -5.10
C SER A 224 17.98 -7.95 -5.57
N GLY A 225 18.45 -7.73 -6.80
CA GLY A 225 18.60 -6.38 -7.39
C GLY A 225 19.74 -5.53 -6.82
N LEU A 226 20.60 -6.09 -5.96
CA LEU A 226 21.80 -5.42 -5.45
C LEU A 226 23.06 -5.83 -6.21
N ASP A 227 24.03 -4.92 -6.30
CA ASP A 227 25.37 -5.26 -6.74
C ASP A 227 26.07 -6.15 -5.70
N THR A 228 27.05 -6.94 -6.15
CA THR A 228 27.74 -7.95 -5.33
C THR A 228 28.36 -7.37 -4.06
N PHE A 229 28.97 -6.19 -4.13
CA PHE A 229 29.64 -5.56 -3.00
C PHE A 229 28.64 -5.11 -1.93
N THR A 230 27.57 -4.46 -2.36
CA THR A 230 26.47 -4.04 -1.49
C THR A 230 25.72 -5.22 -0.88
N ALA A 231 25.50 -6.29 -1.64
CA ALA A 231 24.89 -7.53 -1.15
C ALA A 231 25.71 -8.18 -0.03
N HIS A 232 27.04 -8.25 -0.19
CA HIS A 232 27.94 -8.77 0.84
C HIS A 232 27.85 -7.95 2.14
N HIS A 233 27.92 -6.62 2.06
CA HIS A 233 27.78 -5.75 3.24
C HIS A 233 26.41 -5.86 3.92
N LEU A 234 25.35 -6.07 3.14
CA LEU A 234 24.02 -6.30 3.69
C LEU A 234 23.99 -7.59 4.51
N VAL A 235 24.47 -8.71 3.96
CA VAL A 235 24.49 -9.99 4.67
C VAL A 235 25.43 -9.95 5.88
N GLU A 236 26.57 -9.27 5.79
CA GLU A 236 27.46 -9.03 6.91
C GLU A 236 26.74 -8.28 8.06
N THR A 237 25.92 -7.29 7.71
CA THR A 237 25.08 -6.57 8.67
C THR A 237 24.05 -7.51 9.29
N LEU A 238 23.37 -8.35 8.50
CA LEU A 238 22.41 -9.35 9.00
C LEU A 238 23.07 -10.37 9.94
N ALA A 239 24.29 -10.82 9.63
CA ALA A 239 25.08 -11.70 10.48
C ALA A 239 25.41 -11.03 11.82
N LYS A 240 25.75 -9.73 11.82
CA LYS A 240 25.93 -8.94 13.06
C LYS A 240 24.63 -8.83 13.85
N LEU A 241 23.49 -8.67 13.17
CA LEU A 241 22.18 -8.65 13.83
C LEU A 241 21.85 -9.99 14.48
N ALA A 242 22.14 -11.11 13.81
CA ALA A 242 21.94 -12.46 14.33
C ALA A 242 22.75 -12.67 15.61
N LYS A 243 24.06 -12.35 15.59
CA LYS A 243 24.95 -12.42 16.76
C LYS A 243 24.45 -11.64 17.97
N ASN A 244 23.64 -10.59 17.78
CA ASN A 244 22.98 -9.84 18.84
C ASN A 244 21.68 -10.51 19.34
N ASN A 245 21.70 -11.83 19.54
CA ASN A 245 20.57 -12.67 19.97
C ASN A 245 19.29 -12.48 19.13
N ARG A 246 19.44 -12.47 17.79
CA ARG A 246 18.29 -12.54 16.88
C ARG A 246 18.35 -13.81 16.05
N THR A 247 17.18 -14.32 15.71
CA THR A 247 17.02 -15.47 14.81
C THR A 247 16.71 -14.93 13.43
N VAL A 248 17.63 -15.11 12.47
CA VAL A 248 17.52 -14.54 11.13
C VAL A 248 17.25 -15.66 10.12
N LEU A 249 16.14 -15.57 9.40
CA LEU A 249 15.78 -16.48 8.32
C LEU A 249 15.70 -15.67 7.05
N LEU A 250 16.42 -16.10 6.02
CA LEU A 250 16.45 -15.39 4.75
C LEU A 250 16.39 -16.36 3.57
N SER A 251 15.64 -16.00 2.53
CA SER A 251 15.69 -16.69 1.24
C SER A 251 16.75 -16.02 0.36
N ILE A 252 17.67 -16.78 -0.25
CA ILE A 252 18.62 -16.25 -1.22
C ILE A 252 18.64 -17.12 -2.47
N HIS A 253 18.65 -16.44 -3.62
CA HIS A 253 18.95 -17.02 -4.92
C HIS A 253 20.45 -16.87 -5.21
N GLN A 254 21.16 -17.98 -5.39
CA GLN A 254 22.58 -18.06 -5.82
C GLN A 254 23.53 -17.06 -5.11
N PRO A 255 23.89 -17.29 -3.83
CA PRO A 255 24.87 -16.46 -3.15
C PRO A 255 26.28 -16.71 -3.68
N ARG A 256 27.08 -15.66 -3.72
CA ARG A 256 28.52 -15.75 -3.96
C ARG A 256 29.23 -16.45 -2.78
N SER A 257 30.38 -17.06 -3.05
CA SER A 257 31.10 -17.87 -2.06
C SER A 257 31.53 -17.11 -0.81
N ASP A 258 31.83 -15.81 -0.93
CA ASP A 258 32.13 -14.92 0.22
C ASP A 258 30.91 -14.75 1.14
N ILE A 259 29.71 -14.62 0.57
CA ILE A 259 28.45 -14.55 1.31
C ILE A 259 28.12 -15.89 1.96
N PHE A 260 28.42 -17.01 1.29
CA PHE A 260 28.15 -18.35 1.82
C PHE A 260 28.85 -18.62 3.16
N GLU A 261 30.10 -18.16 3.31
CA GLU A 261 30.87 -18.31 4.55
C GLU A 261 30.24 -17.60 5.77
N LEU A 262 29.34 -16.64 5.53
CA LEU A 262 28.65 -15.90 6.59
C LEU A 262 27.44 -16.65 7.16
N PHE A 263 26.93 -17.70 6.50
CA PHE A 263 25.76 -18.45 6.97
C PHE A 263 26.13 -19.47 8.04
N ASP A 264 25.34 -19.53 9.11
CA ASP A 264 25.49 -20.57 10.13
C ASP A 264 24.85 -21.88 9.65
N MET A 265 23.63 -21.77 9.11
CA MET A 265 22.81 -22.89 8.67
C MET A 265 22.33 -22.68 7.23
N VAL A 266 22.21 -23.77 6.47
CA VAL A 266 21.71 -23.77 5.10
C VAL A 266 20.60 -24.80 4.95
N LEU A 267 19.52 -24.41 4.26
CA LEU A 267 18.40 -25.26 3.87
C LEU A 267 18.25 -25.20 2.34
N ILE A 268 18.41 -26.32 1.65
CA ILE A 268 18.20 -26.42 0.20
C ILE A 268 16.82 -27.05 -0.06
N LEU A 269 15.98 -26.32 -0.80
CA LEU A 269 14.65 -26.74 -1.21
C LEU A 269 14.59 -27.02 -2.72
N SER A 270 13.93 -28.12 -3.09
CA SER A 270 13.60 -28.45 -4.48
C SER A 270 12.18 -28.99 -4.61
N ARG A 271 11.37 -28.38 -5.48
CA ARG A 271 9.95 -28.74 -5.69
C ARG A 271 9.17 -28.96 -4.37
N GLY A 272 9.45 -28.16 -3.35
CA GLY A 272 8.81 -28.25 -2.03
C GLY A 272 9.39 -29.25 -1.04
N ASN A 273 10.35 -30.07 -1.47
CA ASN A 273 11.06 -31.06 -0.65
C ASN A 273 12.37 -30.50 -0.11
N VAL A 274 12.83 -31.03 1.03
CA VAL A 274 14.13 -30.71 1.62
C VAL A 274 15.20 -31.64 1.04
N VAL A 275 16.20 -31.05 0.39
CA VAL A 275 17.35 -31.77 -0.15
C VAL A 275 18.49 -31.82 0.86
N TYR A 276 18.68 -30.73 1.62
CA TYR A 276 19.69 -30.65 2.66
C TYR A 276 19.30 -29.63 3.72
N PHE A 277 19.59 -29.94 4.97
CA PHE A 277 19.57 -28.99 6.08
C PHE A 277 20.74 -29.28 7.03
N GLY A 278 21.51 -28.25 7.38
CA GLY A 278 22.63 -28.40 8.31
C GLY A 278 23.49 -27.15 8.39
N GLN A 279 24.63 -27.28 9.09
CA GLN A 279 25.62 -26.20 9.16
C GLN A 279 26.24 -25.97 7.78
N ALA A 280 26.44 -24.72 7.39
CA ALA A 280 27.02 -24.37 6.09
C ALA A 280 28.35 -25.10 5.81
N LYS A 281 29.22 -25.19 6.82
CA LYS A 281 30.53 -25.85 6.74
C LYS A 281 30.44 -27.35 6.40
N ASN A 282 29.35 -28.01 6.79
CA ASN A 282 29.19 -29.46 6.60
C ASN A 282 28.53 -29.83 5.27
N MET A 283 28.05 -28.84 4.51
CA MET A 283 27.32 -29.05 3.26
C MET A 283 28.17 -29.78 2.21
N VAL A 284 29.41 -29.32 1.99
CA VAL A 284 30.30 -29.91 0.98
C VAL A 284 30.64 -31.37 1.33
N SER A 285 30.96 -31.64 2.59
CA SER A 285 31.26 -32.98 3.09
C SER A 285 30.07 -33.93 2.95
N TYR A 286 28.85 -33.43 3.17
CA TYR A 286 27.62 -34.22 3.03
C TYR A 286 27.39 -34.69 1.59
N PHE A 287 27.39 -33.77 0.62
CA PHE A 287 27.18 -34.14 -0.77
C PHE A 287 28.32 -34.98 -1.34
N THR A 288 29.55 -34.76 -0.87
CA THR A 288 30.70 -35.61 -1.22
C THR A 288 30.50 -37.06 -0.75
N ALA A 289 29.98 -37.26 0.48
CA ALA A 289 29.67 -38.59 1.00
C ALA A 289 28.56 -39.31 0.21
N ILE A 290 27.65 -38.55 -0.41
CA ILE A 290 26.56 -39.06 -1.24
C ILE A 290 27.01 -39.42 -2.67
N GLY A 291 28.21 -39.00 -3.07
CA GLY A 291 28.78 -39.25 -4.40
C GLY A 291 28.81 -38.04 -5.33
N HIS A 292 28.52 -36.84 -4.82
CA HIS A 292 28.54 -35.58 -5.60
C HIS A 292 29.58 -34.59 -5.04
N PRO A 293 30.89 -34.82 -5.28
CA PRO A 293 31.93 -33.86 -4.89
C PRO A 293 31.81 -32.56 -5.69
N CYS A 294 32.02 -31.43 -5.02
CA CYS A 294 32.07 -30.13 -5.69
C CYS A 294 33.44 -29.94 -6.39
N PRO A 295 33.50 -29.50 -7.66
CA PRO A 295 34.76 -29.17 -8.33
C PRO A 295 35.48 -27.98 -7.67
N GLU A 296 36.83 -27.96 -7.68
CA GLU A 296 37.64 -26.98 -6.93
C GLU A 296 37.41 -25.51 -7.29
N LEU A 297 37.07 -25.21 -8.55
CA LEU A 297 36.91 -23.83 -9.05
C LEU A 297 35.43 -23.41 -9.17
N THR A 298 34.51 -24.21 -8.61
CA THR A 298 33.08 -23.94 -8.68
C THR A 298 32.56 -23.46 -7.33
N ASN A 299 31.64 -22.51 -7.34
CA ASN A 299 30.95 -22.09 -6.13
C ASN A 299 30.08 -23.25 -5.60
N PRO A 300 30.29 -23.72 -4.35
CA PRO A 300 29.51 -24.84 -3.81
C PRO A 300 28.01 -24.58 -3.79
N CYS A 301 27.59 -23.34 -3.50
CA CYS A 301 26.17 -22.99 -3.48
C CYS A 301 25.52 -23.15 -4.85
N ASP A 302 26.17 -22.63 -5.89
CA ASP A 302 25.63 -22.70 -7.25
C ASP A 302 25.59 -24.16 -7.70
N PHE A 303 26.67 -24.91 -7.48
CA PHE A 303 26.75 -26.33 -7.85
C PHE A 303 25.64 -27.19 -7.21
N TYR A 304 25.40 -27.05 -5.89
CA TYR A 304 24.39 -27.86 -5.21
C TYR A 304 22.97 -27.38 -5.47
N VAL A 305 22.74 -26.09 -5.71
CA VAL A 305 21.43 -25.59 -6.15
C VAL A 305 21.12 -26.08 -7.56
N ASP A 306 22.10 -26.09 -8.47
CA ASP A 306 21.95 -26.62 -9.82
C ASP A 306 21.68 -28.12 -9.79
N LEU A 307 22.42 -28.88 -8.96
CA LEU A 307 22.17 -30.31 -8.73
C LEU A 307 20.77 -30.58 -8.15
N ALA A 308 20.28 -29.69 -7.30
CA ALA A 308 18.95 -29.78 -6.72
C ALA A 308 17.84 -29.27 -7.66
N THR A 309 18.16 -28.81 -8.86
CA THR A 309 17.18 -28.23 -9.80
C THR A 309 16.72 -29.26 -10.82
N VAL A 310 15.40 -29.31 -11.06
CA VAL A 310 14.84 -30.07 -12.18
C VAL A 310 14.79 -29.17 -13.41
N ASP A 311 15.47 -29.56 -14.47
CA ASP A 311 15.59 -28.80 -15.72
C ASP A 311 14.46 -29.18 -16.70
N PRO A 312 13.53 -28.25 -17.03
CA PRO A 312 12.42 -28.52 -17.94
C PRO A 312 12.77 -28.33 -19.43
N THR A 313 14.03 -28.07 -19.81
CA THR A 313 14.41 -27.77 -21.20
C THR A 313 14.08 -28.88 -22.20
N SER A 314 14.16 -30.15 -21.79
CA SER A 314 13.79 -31.29 -22.61
C SER A 314 13.16 -32.40 -21.74
N GLU A 315 12.27 -33.22 -22.31
CA GLU A 315 11.67 -34.32 -21.55
C GLU A 315 12.70 -35.33 -21.02
N ALA A 316 13.83 -35.50 -21.73
CA ALA A 316 14.90 -36.40 -21.30
C ALA A 316 15.66 -35.83 -20.09
N THR A 317 16.08 -34.56 -20.17
CA THR A 317 16.78 -33.87 -19.08
C THR A 317 15.89 -33.66 -17.86
N GLU A 318 14.58 -33.43 -18.06
CA GLU A 318 13.62 -33.32 -16.97
C GLU A 318 13.49 -34.64 -16.21
N ARG A 319 13.40 -35.77 -16.92
CA ARG A 319 13.33 -37.10 -16.29
C ARG A 319 14.61 -37.41 -15.52
N GLU A 320 15.77 -37.19 -16.13
CA GLU A 320 17.07 -37.44 -15.50
C GLU A 320 17.25 -36.59 -14.24
N SER A 321 17.03 -35.28 -14.33
CA SER A 321 17.16 -34.36 -13.19
C SER A 321 16.10 -34.63 -12.10
N SER A 322 14.87 -35.01 -12.47
CA SER A 322 13.84 -35.40 -11.50
C SER A 322 14.23 -36.67 -10.73
N ILE A 323 14.91 -37.63 -11.36
CA ILE A 323 15.39 -38.84 -10.68
C ILE A 323 16.46 -38.47 -9.65
N ILE A 324 17.42 -37.63 -10.03
CA ILE A 324 18.50 -37.16 -9.14
C ILE A 324 17.91 -36.45 -7.92
N VAL A 325 16.99 -35.51 -8.11
CA VAL A 325 16.35 -34.78 -7.00
C VAL A 325 15.59 -35.71 -6.06
N THR A 326 14.90 -36.72 -6.62
CA THR A 326 14.18 -37.73 -5.82
C THR A 326 15.15 -38.58 -5.00
N GLU A 327 16.27 -39.00 -5.59
CA GLU A 327 17.32 -39.74 -4.90
C GLU A 327 17.95 -38.93 -3.75
N LEU A 328 18.28 -37.66 -4.00
CA LEU A 328 18.85 -36.78 -2.98
C LEU A 328 17.88 -36.55 -1.82
N THR A 329 16.60 -36.31 -2.12
CA THR A 329 15.55 -36.15 -1.11
C THR A 329 15.41 -37.42 -0.27
N ALA A 330 15.38 -38.59 -0.89
CA ALA A 330 15.26 -39.87 -0.18
C ALA A 330 16.46 -40.15 0.74
N LYS A 331 17.69 -39.88 0.27
CA LYS A 331 18.90 -40.02 1.08
C LYS A 331 18.91 -39.07 2.29
N TYR A 332 18.43 -37.85 2.11
CA TYR A 332 18.29 -36.90 3.22
C TYR A 332 17.24 -37.39 4.23
N GLU A 333 16.07 -37.84 3.78
CA GLU A 333 15.03 -38.41 4.66
C GLU A 333 15.54 -39.62 5.45
N GLU A 334 16.32 -40.52 4.82
CA GLU A 334 16.92 -41.68 5.48
C GLU A 334 17.89 -41.25 6.59
N GLN A 335 18.76 -40.27 6.31
CA GLN A 335 19.71 -39.75 7.31
C GLN A 335 19.00 -39.03 8.47
N VAL A 336 17.96 -38.25 8.19
CA VAL A 336 17.15 -37.62 9.24
C VAL A 336 16.48 -38.70 10.09
N ARG A 337 15.94 -39.75 9.47
CA ARG A 337 15.31 -40.88 10.16
C ARG A 337 16.32 -41.64 11.01
N SER A 338 17.53 -41.89 10.53
CA SER A 338 18.58 -42.55 11.31
C SER A 338 19.00 -41.70 12.51
N ASN A 339 19.16 -40.39 12.32
CA ASN A 339 19.52 -39.46 13.39
C ASN A 339 18.41 -39.35 14.46
N LEU A 340 17.14 -39.37 14.03
CA LEU A 340 15.99 -39.40 14.93
C LEU A 340 15.97 -40.68 15.79
N VAL A 341 16.19 -41.85 15.17
CA VAL A 341 16.24 -43.15 15.87
C VAL A 341 17.40 -43.22 16.87
N SER A 342 18.55 -42.58 16.59
CA SER A 342 19.64 -42.46 17.56
C SER A 342 19.33 -41.46 18.69
N SER A 343 18.57 -40.39 18.42
CA SER A 343 18.22 -39.37 19.44
C SER A 343 17.07 -39.79 20.37
N SER A 344 16.24 -40.75 19.97
CA SER A 344 15.16 -41.31 20.79
C SER A 344 15.62 -42.15 21.99
N VAL A 345 16.94 -42.34 22.18
CA VAL A 345 17.48 -43.07 23.34
C VAL A 345 17.87 -42.14 24.50
N GLU A 346 17.91 -40.81 24.33
CA GLU A 346 18.52 -39.92 25.34
C GLU A 346 17.66 -38.78 25.92
N ASN A 347 16.42 -38.51 25.50
CA ASN A 347 15.68 -37.36 26.06
C ASN A 347 14.17 -37.54 26.20
N ASP A 348 13.75 -38.37 27.17
CA ASP A 348 12.35 -38.41 27.64
C ASP A 348 12.15 -37.91 29.10
N GLU A 349 13.21 -37.50 29.81
CA GLU A 349 13.08 -37.09 31.24
C GLU A 349 13.07 -35.57 31.51
N ALA A 350 13.27 -34.70 30.51
CA ALA A 350 13.27 -33.24 30.71
C ALA A 350 11.93 -32.53 30.37
N ALA A 351 10.82 -33.27 30.31
CA ALA A 351 9.51 -32.76 29.90
C ALA A 351 8.69 -32.05 31.02
N LYS A 352 9.33 -31.64 32.12
CA LYS A 352 8.66 -30.95 33.25
C LYS A 352 9.46 -29.76 33.79
N SER A 353 9.65 -28.73 32.98
CA SER A 353 9.56 -27.35 33.50
C SER A 353 8.65 -26.54 32.58
N LYS A 354 7.45 -26.23 33.09
CA LYS A 354 6.61 -25.17 32.54
C LYS A 354 7.21 -23.85 33.00
N ASP A 355 8.37 -23.49 32.44
CA ASP A 355 8.89 -22.15 32.65
C ASP A 355 8.10 -21.17 31.80
N GLN A 356 7.60 -20.17 32.51
CA GLN A 356 6.62 -19.20 32.09
C GLN A 356 7.18 -18.36 30.93
N TRP A 357 6.69 -18.64 29.74
CA TRP A 357 7.11 -17.99 28.49
C TRP A 357 6.89 -16.46 28.54
N PRO A 358 7.92 -15.62 28.32
CA PRO A 358 7.87 -14.17 28.53
C PRO A 358 7.12 -13.39 27.45
N VAL A 359 6.39 -14.06 26.54
CA VAL A 359 5.67 -13.36 25.47
C VAL A 359 4.42 -12.64 26.00
N ILE A 360 3.90 -12.95 27.19
CA ILE A 360 2.81 -12.16 27.81
C ILE A 360 3.26 -10.71 28.07
N ALA A 361 4.53 -10.48 28.44
CA ALA A 361 5.08 -9.14 28.61
C ALA A 361 5.36 -8.42 27.26
N MET A 362 5.72 -9.19 26.23
CA MET A 362 5.90 -8.68 24.85
C MET A 362 4.55 -8.36 24.18
N PHE A 363 3.50 -9.15 24.48
CA PHE A 363 2.11 -8.94 24.06
C PHE A 363 1.55 -7.62 24.57
N ASN A 364 1.73 -7.33 25.86
CA ASN A 364 1.30 -6.06 26.45
C ASN A 364 2.01 -4.83 25.83
N LYS A 365 3.12 -5.04 25.12
CA LYS A 365 3.87 -3.99 24.42
C LYS A 365 3.26 -3.64 23.06
N LEU A 366 2.61 -4.59 22.36
CA LEU A 366 1.95 -4.35 21.07
C LEU A 366 0.56 -3.70 21.21
N GLU A 367 -0.11 -3.89 22.35
CA GLU A 367 -1.51 -3.49 22.55
C GLU A 367 -1.70 -1.96 22.70
N ASN A 368 -0.62 -1.20 22.85
CA ASN A 368 -0.64 0.26 22.96
C ASN A 368 -0.29 0.97 21.65
N GLN A 369 -0.91 0.56 20.54
CA GLN A 369 -0.87 1.38 19.32
C GLN A 369 -1.45 2.78 19.62
N PRO A 370 -0.94 3.84 18.96
CA PRO A 370 -1.48 5.18 19.15
C PRO A 370 -2.96 5.21 18.76
N GLY A 371 -3.79 5.88 19.56
CA GLY A 371 -5.21 6.02 19.26
C GLY A 371 -5.45 6.66 17.89
N HIS A 372 -6.62 6.40 17.29
CA HIS A 372 -6.98 6.84 15.94
C HIS A 372 -6.74 8.34 15.68
N TRP A 373 -6.94 9.20 16.68
CA TRP A 373 -6.68 10.64 16.56
C TRP A 373 -5.19 10.98 16.38
N LYS A 374 -4.31 10.32 17.15
CA LYS A 374 -2.86 10.49 17.01
C LYS A 374 -2.38 9.91 15.67
N GLN A 375 -2.92 8.78 15.24
CA GLN A 375 -2.67 8.22 13.90
C GLN A 375 -3.07 9.22 12.81
N PHE A 376 -4.26 9.82 12.91
CA PHE A 376 -4.74 10.83 11.97
C PHE A 376 -3.77 12.01 11.84
N TRP A 377 -3.29 12.58 12.96
CA TRP A 377 -2.36 13.70 12.88
C TRP A 377 -0.99 13.26 12.33
N ILE A 378 -0.46 12.10 12.71
CA ILE A 378 0.80 11.63 12.11
C ILE A 378 0.67 11.48 10.59
N LEU A 379 -0.44 10.90 10.13
CA LEU A 379 -0.73 10.70 8.71
C LEU A 379 -1.02 12.01 7.97
N TYR A 380 -1.74 12.95 8.57
CA TYR A 380 -2.01 14.26 7.97
C TYR A 380 -0.71 15.05 7.80
N ARG A 381 0.19 15.01 8.79
CA ARG A 381 1.52 15.62 8.68
C ARG A 381 2.36 14.96 7.59
N ARG A 382 2.38 13.63 7.56
CA ARG A 382 3.11 12.83 6.56
C ARG A 382 2.60 13.15 5.14
N SER A 383 1.28 13.10 4.95
CA SER A 383 0.63 13.34 3.67
C SER A 383 0.89 14.76 3.17
N THR A 384 0.70 15.76 4.03
CA THR A 384 0.98 17.16 3.69
C THR A 384 2.44 17.35 3.31
N ARG A 385 3.37 16.75 4.06
CA ARG A 385 4.79 16.83 3.73
C ARG A 385 5.12 16.16 2.40
N ASN A 386 4.57 14.98 2.15
CA ASN A 386 4.77 14.28 0.89
C ASN A 386 4.27 15.10 -0.31
N ILE A 387 3.11 15.75 -0.18
CA ILE A 387 2.54 16.63 -1.21
C ILE A 387 3.43 17.86 -1.43
N VAL A 388 3.91 18.51 -0.37
CA VAL A 388 4.79 19.70 -0.49
C VAL A 388 6.12 19.36 -1.14
N GLU A 389 6.69 18.20 -0.81
CA GLU A 389 7.98 17.74 -1.34
C GLU A 389 7.87 17.18 -2.76
N ASP A 390 6.67 16.84 -3.23
CA ASP A 390 6.37 16.54 -4.62
C ASP A 390 6.16 17.84 -5.43
N TYR A 391 7.25 18.60 -5.56
CA TYR A 391 7.25 19.88 -6.27
C TYR A 391 6.88 19.71 -7.75
N GLY A 392 7.23 18.58 -8.38
CA GLY A 392 6.91 18.30 -9.77
C GLY A 392 5.41 18.24 -10.02
N PHE A 393 4.68 17.51 -9.16
CA PHE A 393 3.22 17.46 -9.22
C PHE A 393 2.57 18.82 -8.92
N LEU A 394 3.03 19.51 -7.87
CA LEU A 394 2.47 20.82 -7.50
C LEU A 394 2.66 21.88 -8.60
N ILE A 395 3.84 21.95 -9.21
CA ILE A 395 4.12 22.87 -10.31
C ILE A 395 3.26 22.53 -11.53
N THR A 396 3.10 21.25 -11.85
CA THR A 396 2.28 20.82 -12.99
C THR A 396 0.83 21.25 -12.81
N GLN A 397 0.25 21.06 -11.62
CA GLN A 397 -1.12 21.52 -11.32
C GLN A 397 -1.24 23.04 -11.36
N LEU A 398 -0.25 23.77 -10.85
CA LEU A 398 -0.25 25.24 -10.89
C LEU A 398 -0.23 25.76 -12.32
N VAL A 399 0.70 25.25 -13.14
CA VAL A 399 0.84 25.63 -14.55
C VAL A 399 -0.43 25.30 -15.32
N GLN A 400 -1.00 24.13 -15.09
CA GLN A 400 -2.24 23.70 -15.73
C GLN A 400 -3.43 24.61 -15.35
N ALA A 401 -3.60 24.95 -14.06
CA ALA A 401 -4.67 25.83 -13.61
C ALA A 401 -4.55 27.24 -14.22
N ILE A 402 -3.33 27.79 -14.28
CA ILE A 402 -3.05 29.11 -14.90
C ILE A 402 -3.26 29.03 -16.42
N ALA A 403 -2.75 28.00 -17.08
CA ALA A 403 -2.90 27.86 -18.53
C ALA A 403 -4.37 27.77 -18.93
N MET A 404 -5.16 26.94 -18.22
CA MET A 404 -6.60 26.80 -18.50
C MET A 404 -7.36 28.08 -18.19
N SER A 405 -7.04 28.79 -17.09
CA SER A 405 -7.72 30.04 -16.76
C SER A 405 -7.41 31.16 -17.75
N VAL A 406 -6.15 31.29 -18.19
CA VAL A 406 -5.75 32.30 -19.17
C VAL A 406 -6.31 31.99 -20.55
N VAL A 407 -6.27 30.73 -21.00
CA VAL A 407 -6.84 30.34 -22.30
C VAL A 407 -8.33 30.64 -22.35
N VAL A 408 -9.10 30.23 -21.33
CA VAL A 408 -10.54 30.52 -21.26
C VAL A 408 -10.79 32.03 -21.17
N GLY A 409 -10.04 32.75 -20.33
CA GLY A 409 -10.17 34.19 -20.18
C GLY A 409 -9.85 34.99 -21.46
N LEU A 410 -8.87 34.55 -22.25
CA LEU A 410 -8.49 35.19 -23.52
C LEU A 410 -9.49 34.89 -24.65
N VAL A 411 -10.00 33.65 -24.72
CA VAL A 411 -11.02 33.28 -25.73
C VAL A 411 -12.30 34.11 -25.54
N TYR A 412 -12.67 34.36 -24.29
CA TYR A 412 -13.86 35.13 -23.91
C TYR A 412 -13.53 36.55 -23.44
N TYR A 413 -12.45 37.14 -23.96
CA TYR A 413 -11.94 38.44 -23.50
C TYR A 413 -12.97 39.56 -23.64
N LYS A 414 -13.21 40.29 -22.54
CA LYS A 414 -14.13 41.45 -22.45
C LYS A 414 -15.48 41.21 -23.14
N LEU A 415 -16.30 40.40 -22.50
CA LEU A 415 -17.59 40.02 -23.05
C LEU A 415 -18.59 41.17 -23.08
N GLY A 416 -19.23 41.37 -24.24
CA GLY A 416 -20.25 42.40 -24.45
C GLY A 416 -21.59 42.12 -23.76
N ILE A 417 -22.56 43.01 -24.02
CA ILE A 417 -23.95 42.92 -23.52
C ILE A 417 -24.94 42.68 -24.69
N ASP A 418 -24.42 42.35 -25.87
CA ASP A 418 -25.22 42.12 -27.07
C ASP A 418 -25.87 40.72 -27.09
N GLN A 419 -26.82 40.50 -27.99
CA GLN A 419 -27.53 39.21 -28.11
C GLN A 419 -26.60 38.02 -28.42
N SER A 420 -25.50 38.22 -29.16
CA SER A 420 -24.47 37.20 -29.36
C SER A 420 -23.75 36.86 -28.05
N SER A 421 -23.53 37.87 -27.20
CA SER A 421 -22.85 37.72 -25.92
C SER A 421 -23.61 36.82 -24.95
N ILE A 422 -24.94 36.70 -25.06
CA ILE A 422 -25.74 35.74 -24.26
C ILE A 422 -25.23 34.31 -24.50
N ARG A 423 -25.06 33.92 -25.77
CA ARG A 423 -24.56 32.59 -26.14
C ARG A 423 -23.13 32.40 -25.66
N ASP A 424 -22.30 33.42 -25.81
CA ASP A 424 -20.90 33.37 -25.39
C ASP A 424 -20.77 33.24 -23.86
N ARG A 425 -21.66 33.88 -23.08
CA ARG A 425 -21.75 33.71 -21.61
C ARG A 425 -22.10 32.28 -21.23
N PHE A 426 -23.12 31.68 -21.86
CA PHE A 426 -23.46 30.28 -21.61
C PHE A 426 -22.30 29.35 -21.95
N GLY A 427 -21.62 29.57 -23.09
CA GLY A 427 -20.44 28.80 -23.48
C GLY A 427 -19.29 28.93 -22.48
N LEU A 428 -19.00 30.16 -22.02
CA LEU A 428 -18.00 30.43 -21.00
C LEU A 428 -18.31 29.68 -19.70
N LEU A 429 -19.52 29.82 -19.15
CA LEU A 429 -19.89 29.22 -17.86
C LEU A 429 -19.87 27.69 -17.93
N TYR A 430 -20.22 27.14 -19.09
CA TYR A 430 -20.12 25.71 -19.36
C TYR A 430 -18.67 25.23 -19.36
N ILE A 431 -17.80 25.89 -20.13
CA ILE A 431 -16.37 25.56 -20.22
C ILE A 431 -15.68 25.77 -18.86
N LEU A 432 -16.01 26.86 -18.15
CA LEU A 432 -15.50 27.16 -16.81
C LEU A 432 -15.76 26.00 -15.83
N GLY A 433 -16.96 25.42 -15.91
CA GLY A 433 -17.39 24.31 -15.05
C GLY A 433 -16.93 22.91 -15.50
N ALA A 434 -16.50 22.72 -16.75
CA ALA A 434 -16.19 21.40 -17.30
C ALA A 434 -14.71 21.18 -17.66
N LEU A 435 -14.00 22.21 -18.15
CA LEU A 435 -12.66 22.05 -18.73
C LEU A 435 -11.59 21.70 -17.69
N TYR A 436 -11.48 22.50 -16.63
CA TYR A 436 -10.50 22.25 -15.57
C TYR A 436 -10.79 20.96 -14.79
N PRO A 437 -12.06 20.66 -14.41
CA PRO A 437 -12.36 19.39 -13.74
C PRO A 437 -12.09 18.14 -14.60
N TYR A 438 -12.23 18.21 -15.93
CA TYR A 438 -11.89 17.10 -16.83
C TYR A 438 -10.44 16.65 -16.68
N MET A 439 -9.53 17.62 -16.65
CA MET A 439 -8.10 17.36 -16.55
C MET A 439 -7.72 16.82 -15.16
N ILE A 440 -8.32 17.37 -14.10
CA ILE A 440 -8.12 16.89 -12.73
C ILE A 440 -8.49 15.41 -12.58
N VAL A 441 -9.56 14.96 -13.24
CA VAL A 441 -9.96 13.53 -13.19
C VAL A 441 -8.85 12.63 -13.74
N LEU A 442 -8.19 13.01 -14.84
CA LEU A 442 -7.09 12.23 -15.41
C LEU A 442 -5.88 12.18 -14.48
N ASP A 443 -5.41 13.34 -14.03
CA ASP A 443 -4.16 13.46 -13.28
C ASP A 443 -4.22 12.77 -11.91
N LEU A 444 -5.38 12.88 -11.24
CA LEU A 444 -5.56 12.29 -9.92
C LEU A 444 -5.62 10.77 -9.95
N ILE A 445 -6.26 10.17 -10.95
CA ILE A 445 -6.34 8.70 -11.05
C ILE A 445 -4.93 8.09 -11.10
N GLY A 446 -4.02 8.70 -11.87
CA GLY A 446 -2.63 8.24 -11.94
C GLY A 446 -1.91 8.32 -10.59
N THR A 447 -2.10 9.44 -9.88
CA THR A 447 -1.51 9.67 -8.56
C THR A 447 -2.02 8.66 -7.53
N TYR A 448 -3.34 8.42 -7.47
CA TYR A 448 -3.92 7.46 -6.53
C TYR A 448 -3.49 6.02 -6.81
N HIS A 449 -3.31 5.63 -8.08
CA HIS A 449 -2.76 4.30 -8.41
C HIS A 449 -1.31 4.14 -7.96
N LYS A 450 -0.47 5.18 -8.08
CA LYS A 450 0.90 5.16 -7.53
C LYS A 450 0.87 5.02 -6.00
N GLU A 451 0.05 5.80 -5.30
CA GLU A 451 -0.04 5.79 -3.83
C GLU A 451 -0.62 4.49 -3.26
N ARG A 452 -1.59 3.90 -3.97
CA ARG A 452 -2.25 2.66 -3.62
C ARG A 452 -1.27 1.52 -3.34
N ASN A 453 -0.20 1.45 -4.12
CA ASN A 453 0.85 0.42 -3.98
C ASN A 453 1.57 0.48 -2.63
N PHE A 454 1.63 1.64 -1.98
CA PHE A 454 2.22 1.78 -0.64
C PHE A 454 1.18 1.50 0.44
N LEU A 455 -0.04 2.02 0.26
CA LEU A 455 -1.12 1.92 1.23
C LEU A 455 -1.41 0.47 1.64
N TYR A 456 -1.51 -0.47 0.70
CA TYR A 456 -1.86 -1.84 1.05
C TYR A 456 -0.80 -2.55 1.87
N PHE A 457 0.47 -2.21 1.66
CA PHE A 457 1.57 -2.79 2.43
C PHE A 457 1.55 -2.25 3.86
N GLU A 458 1.31 -0.95 4.02
CA GLU A 458 1.19 -0.32 5.33
C GLU A 458 -0.03 -0.85 6.11
N LEU A 459 -1.14 -1.13 5.43
CA LEU A 459 -2.33 -1.75 6.02
C LEU A 459 -2.10 -3.22 6.40
N GLU A 460 -1.42 -4.01 5.55
CA GLU A 460 -1.10 -5.42 5.85
C GLU A 460 -0.12 -5.56 7.03
N ASP A 461 0.80 -4.61 7.17
CA ASP A 461 1.73 -4.52 8.30
C ASP A 461 1.10 -3.88 9.55
N ASN A 462 -0.21 -3.58 9.50
CA ASN A 462 -1.02 -3.00 10.57
C ASN A 462 -0.41 -1.73 11.19
N LEU A 463 0.17 -0.84 10.37
CA LEU A 463 0.72 0.43 10.85
C LEU A 463 -0.36 1.39 11.37
N TYR A 464 -1.54 1.39 10.74
CA TYR A 464 -2.66 2.26 11.08
C TYR A 464 -3.98 1.71 10.54
N GLY A 465 -5.10 2.20 11.07
CA GLY A 465 -6.43 1.85 10.55
C GLY A 465 -6.79 2.60 9.27
N THR A 466 -7.68 2.03 8.46
CA THR A 466 -8.17 2.65 7.21
C THR A 466 -8.84 4.01 7.43
N SER A 467 -9.54 4.22 8.55
CA SER A 467 -10.26 5.46 8.83
C SER A 467 -9.34 6.67 9.08
N PRO A 468 -8.30 6.61 9.95
CA PRO A 468 -7.32 7.68 10.07
C PRO A 468 -6.68 8.08 8.74
N TYR A 469 -6.35 7.11 7.88
CA TYR A 469 -5.78 7.38 6.56
C TYR A 469 -6.76 8.12 5.65
N TYR A 470 -7.99 7.63 5.55
CA TYR A 470 -9.05 8.25 4.74
C TYR A 470 -9.24 9.73 5.08
N PHE A 471 -9.40 10.06 6.36
CA PHE A 471 -9.56 11.45 6.79
C PHE A 471 -8.28 12.26 6.57
N ALA A 472 -7.11 11.72 6.95
CA ALA A 472 -5.84 12.41 6.80
C ALA A 472 -5.59 12.81 5.35
N LYS A 473 -5.94 11.93 4.40
CA LYS A 473 -5.81 12.17 2.97
C LYS A 473 -6.70 13.32 2.51
N ILE A 474 -8.00 13.26 2.81
CA ILE A 474 -8.99 14.30 2.43
C ILE A 474 -8.57 15.66 2.98
N PHE A 475 -8.24 15.74 4.27
CA PHE A 475 -7.85 17.01 4.90
C PHE A 475 -6.50 17.53 4.40
N SER A 476 -5.54 16.65 4.05
CA SER A 476 -4.23 17.08 3.54
C SER A 476 -4.30 17.74 2.17
N GLU A 477 -5.29 17.39 1.36
CA GLU A 477 -5.42 17.90 -0.01
C GLU A 477 -6.29 19.16 -0.10
N LEU A 478 -7.18 19.37 0.87
CA LEU A 478 -8.14 20.48 0.88
C LEU A 478 -7.46 21.87 0.74
N PRO A 479 -6.35 22.19 1.45
CA PRO A 479 -5.69 23.49 1.30
C PRO A 479 -5.14 23.74 -0.10
N PHE A 480 -4.58 22.70 -0.74
CA PHE A 480 -4.06 22.79 -2.10
C PHE A 480 -5.20 22.94 -3.11
N HIS A 481 -6.29 22.20 -2.92
CA HIS A 481 -7.49 22.35 -3.74
C HIS A 481 -8.07 23.77 -3.66
N THR A 482 -8.21 24.34 -2.45
CA THR A 482 -8.62 25.74 -2.28
C THR A 482 -7.69 26.69 -3.05
N PHE A 483 -6.38 26.52 -2.92
CA PHE A 483 -5.39 27.37 -3.60
C PHE A 483 -5.52 27.28 -5.13
N TYR A 484 -5.59 26.08 -5.72
CA TYR A 484 -5.66 25.92 -7.17
C TYR A 484 -6.97 26.44 -7.78
N VAL A 485 -8.10 26.30 -7.07
CA VAL A 485 -9.38 26.86 -7.56
C VAL A 485 -9.32 28.40 -7.55
N VAL A 486 -8.70 29.02 -6.55
CA VAL A 486 -8.50 30.48 -6.52
C VAL A 486 -7.68 30.92 -7.73
N VAL A 487 -6.56 30.23 -8.01
CA VAL A 487 -5.69 30.51 -9.17
C VAL A 487 -6.41 30.31 -10.50
N TYR A 488 -7.36 29.38 -10.56
CA TYR A 488 -8.18 29.16 -11.75
C TYR A 488 -9.26 30.24 -11.95
N CYS A 489 -9.98 30.63 -10.89
CA CYS A 489 -11.10 31.56 -10.99
C CYS A 489 -10.66 33.03 -11.20
N ILE A 490 -9.59 33.49 -10.55
CA ILE A 490 -9.16 34.89 -10.60
C ILE A 490 -8.91 35.37 -12.05
N PRO A 491 -8.04 34.72 -12.84
CA PRO A 491 -7.72 35.22 -14.18
C PRO A 491 -8.94 35.22 -15.11
N VAL A 492 -9.75 34.15 -15.11
CA VAL A 492 -10.96 34.08 -15.95
C VAL A 492 -11.92 35.22 -15.62
N TYR A 493 -12.18 35.45 -14.33
CA TYR A 493 -13.17 36.43 -13.90
C TYR A 493 -12.82 37.85 -14.36
N PHE A 494 -11.56 38.25 -14.22
CA PHE A 494 -11.09 39.58 -14.61
C PHE A 494 -10.84 39.73 -16.11
N LEU A 495 -10.35 38.70 -16.82
CA LEU A 495 -10.11 38.77 -18.27
C LEU A 495 -11.41 38.84 -19.08
N VAL A 496 -12.43 38.09 -18.66
CA VAL A 496 -13.75 38.12 -19.29
C VAL A 496 -14.48 39.43 -19.00
N GLY A 497 -14.26 40.03 -17.83
CA GLY A 497 -15.05 41.18 -17.39
C GLY A 497 -16.45 40.77 -16.95
N LEU A 498 -16.56 39.74 -16.11
CA LEU A 498 -17.81 39.42 -15.41
C LEU A 498 -18.21 40.58 -14.48
N GLN A 499 -19.44 40.55 -13.94
CA GLN A 499 -19.96 41.64 -13.10
C GLN A 499 -18.97 42.00 -11.98
N PRO A 500 -18.57 43.26 -11.77
CA PRO A 500 -17.46 43.63 -10.87
C PRO A 500 -17.79 43.58 -9.37
N ASP A 501 -18.77 42.78 -8.95
CA ASP A 501 -19.19 42.66 -7.55
C ASP A 501 -18.44 41.54 -6.81
N VAL A 502 -17.90 41.88 -5.63
CA VAL A 502 -17.16 40.96 -4.76
C VAL A 502 -18.05 39.79 -4.30
N SER A 503 -19.34 40.05 -4.03
CA SER A 503 -20.28 39.01 -3.62
C SER A 503 -20.48 37.96 -4.74
N MET A 504 -20.60 38.43 -5.99
CA MET A 504 -20.75 37.55 -7.15
C MET A 504 -19.48 36.73 -7.42
N PHE A 505 -18.29 37.32 -7.24
CA PHE A 505 -17.02 36.58 -7.33
C PHE A 505 -16.99 35.40 -6.35
N PHE A 506 -17.32 35.62 -5.07
CA PHE A 506 -17.31 34.55 -4.08
C PHE A 506 -18.36 33.47 -4.34
N LYS A 507 -19.53 33.81 -4.88
CA LYS A 507 -20.53 32.82 -5.32
C LYS A 507 -20.01 31.96 -6.46
N VAL A 508 -19.44 32.58 -7.50
CA VAL A 508 -18.83 31.85 -8.63
C VAL A 508 -17.69 30.95 -8.15
N TYR A 509 -16.81 31.49 -7.29
CA TYR A 509 -15.72 30.73 -6.68
C TYR A 509 -16.23 29.53 -5.87
N ALA A 510 -17.26 29.69 -5.03
CA ALA A 510 -17.83 28.61 -4.23
C ALA A 510 -18.42 27.49 -5.11
N ILE A 511 -19.10 27.85 -6.20
CA ILE A 511 -19.66 26.87 -7.15
C ILE A 511 -18.52 26.16 -7.90
N CYS A 512 -17.51 26.88 -8.39
CA CYS A 512 -16.31 26.30 -9.01
C CYS A 512 -15.55 25.37 -8.05
N PHE A 513 -15.43 25.76 -6.77
CA PHE A 513 -14.80 24.95 -5.73
C PHE A 513 -15.50 23.60 -5.59
N LEU A 514 -16.83 23.61 -5.43
CA LEU A 514 -17.61 22.38 -5.31
C LEU A 514 -17.58 21.53 -6.59
N LEU A 515 -17.66 22.14 -7.78
CA LEU A 515 -17.56 21.45 -9.06
C LEU A 515 -16.24 20.68 -9.19
N VAL A 516 -15.13 21.38 -8.97
CA VAL A 516 -13.78 20.80 -9.04
C VAL A 516 -13.60 19.73 -7.97
N TYR A 517 -14.12 19.95 -6.76
CA TYR A 517 -14.04 18.98 -5.67
C TYR A 517 -14.85 17.71 -5.97
N CYS A 518 -16.04 17.82 -6.59
CA CYS A 518 -16.81 16.64 -6.97
C CYS A 518 -16.14 15.84 -8.09
N SER A 519 -15.43 16.48 -9.01
CA SER A 519 -14.58 15.76 -9.97
C SER A 519 -13.38 15.06 -9.32
N ARG A 520 -12.76 15.68 -8.30
CA ARG A 520 -11.72 15.04 -7.48
C ARG A 520 -12.24 13.80 -6.76
N THR A 521 -13.41 13.87 -6.14
CA THR A 521 -14.02 12.72 -5.45
C THR A 521 -14.48 11.63 -6.43
N LEU A 522 -14.94 11.98 -7.63
CA LEU A 522 -15.19 11.03 -8.72
C LEU A 522 -13.90 10.29 -9.13
N ALA A 523 -12.78 11.00 -9.23
CA ALA A 523 -11.47 10.41 -9.53
C ALA A 523 -11.00 9.44 -8.42
N MET A 524 -11.14 9.83 -7.15
CA MET A 524 -10.86 8.98 -5.99
C MET A 524 -11.71 7.70 -6.02
N PHE A 525 -13.01 7.83 -6.31
CA PHE A 525 -13.93 6.71 -6.46
C PHE A 525 -13.50 5.77 -7.60
N GLY A 526 -13.19 6.31 -8.78
CA GLY A 526 -12.73 5.51 -9.93
C GLY A 526 -11.40 4.79 -9.68
N ALA A 527 -10.46 5.41 -8.96
CA ALA A 527 -9.18 4.81 -8.62
C ALA A 527 -9.30 3.63 -7.64
N VAL A 528 -10.26 3.68 -6.70
CA VAL A 528 -10.45 2.62 -5.69
C VAL A 528 -11.47 1.56 -6.14
N MET A 529 -12.34 1.84 -7.09
CA MET A 529 -13.24 0.81 -7.60
C MET A 529 -12.56 -0.14 -8.59
N MET A 530 -11.59 0.32 -9.37
CA MET A 530 -11.02 -0.48 -10.45
C MET A 530 -9.59 -0.98 -10.15
N PRO A 531 -9.23 -2.19 -10.60
CA PRO A 531 -7.92 -2.79 -10.34
C PRO A 531 -6.78 -2.11 -11.07
N THR A 532 -6.99 -1.67 -12.32
CA THR A 532 -5.94 -1.14 -13.19
C THR A 532 -6.13 0.33 -13.49
N PHE A 533 -5.03 1.03 -13.78
CA PHE A 533 -5.03 2.44 -14.14
C PHE A 533 -5.91 2.71 -15.36
N GLN A 534 -5.77 1.92 -16.44
CA GLN A 534 -6.54 2.12 -17.67
C GLN A 534 -8.05 1.98 -17.43
N LEU A 535 -8.48 0.99 -16.64
CA LEU A 535 -9.89 0.76 -16.35
C LEU A 535 -10.47 1.85 -15.44
N SER A 536 -9.70 2.34 -14.46
CA SER A 536 -10.10 3.51 -13.66
C SER A 536 -10.31 4.75 -14.51
N CYS A 537 -9.36 5.06 -15.42
CA CYS A 537 -9.47 6.19 -16.33
C CYS A 537 -10.70 6.06 -17.22
N PHE A 538 -10.89 4.90 -17.86
CA PHE A 538 -12.06 4.63 -18.69
C PHE A 538 -13.37 4.82 -17.92
N PHE A 539 -13.46 4.25 -16.71
CA PHE A 539 -14.65 4.36 -15.86
C PHE A 539 -14.96 5.82 -15.52
N ALA A 540 -14.02 6.54 -14.91
CA ALA A 540 -14.25 7.91 -14.46
C ALA A 540 -14.52 8.86 -15.64
N GLN A 541 -13.82 8.69 -16.77
CA GLN A 541 -14.02 9.51 -17.97
C GLN A 541 -15.34 9.24 -18.67
N THR A 542 -15.84 8.00 -18.63
CA THR A 542 -17.15 7.68 -19.18
C THR A 542 -18.25 8.38 -18.38
N PHE A 543 -18.19 8.33 -17.04
CA PHE A 543 -19.12 9.08 -16.18
C PHE A 543 -19.03 10.59 -16.41
N PHE A 544 -17.81 11.12 -16.50
CA PHE A 544 -17.61 12.55 -16.73
C PHE A 544 -18.14 12.99 -18.10
N SER A 545 -17.89 12.22 -19.15
CA SER A 545 -18.40 12.49 -20.52
C SER A 545 -19.92 12.44 -20.57
N MET A 546 -20.53 11.47 -19.86
CA MET A 546 -21.97 11.37 -19.71
C MET A 546 -22.55 12.62 -19.01
N TYR A 547 -21.88 13.12 -17.97
CA TYR A 547 -22.27 14.35 -17.25
C TYR A 547 -22.11 15.62 -18.09
N ILE A 548 -21.05 15.72 -18.90
CA ILE A 548 -20.84 16.80 -19.86
C ILE A 548 -22.01 16.89 -20.85
N MET A 549 -22.41 15.76 -21.46
CA MET A 549 -23.47 15.74 -22.47
C MET A 549 -24.85 16.09 -21.89
N SER A 550 -25.08 15.77 -20.62
CA SER A 550 -26.37 15.93 -19.92
C SER A 550 -26.49 17.22 -19.09
N ALA A 551 -25.51 18.12 -19.19
CA ALA A 551 -25.43 19.34 -18.37
C ALA A 551 -26.34 20.49 -18.82
N GLY A 552 -27.04 20.39 -19.96
CA GLY A 552 -28.06 21.36 -20.40
C GLY A 552 -27.58 22.41 -21.42
N PHE A 553 -26.28 22.46 -21.75
CA PHE A 553 -25.73 23.38 -22.75
C PHE A 553 -25.91 22.87 -24.19
N PHE A 554 -25.51 21.63 -24.47
CA PHE A 554 -25.60 21.03 -25.81
C PHE A 554 -27.02 20.62 -26.20
N ILE A 555 -27.77 20.11 -25.23
CA ILE A 555 -29.15 19.67 -25.38
C ILE A 555 -29.95 20.38 -24.29
N ASN A 556 -31.02 21.08 -24.67
CA ASN A 556 -31.95 21.67 -23.71
C ASN A 556 -32.59 20.55 -22.87
N LEU A 557 -32.64 20.76 -21.55
CA LEU A 557 -33.11 19.80 -20.55
C LEU A 557 -34.53 19.26 -20.83
N ASP A 558 -35.40 20.04 -21.45
CA ASP A 558 -36.77 19.62 -21.75
C ASP A 558 -36.84 18.58 -22.87
N ASN A 559 -35.91 18.66 -23.83
CA ASN A 559 -35.84 17.83 -25.03
C ASN A 559 -35.08 16.51 -24.81
N ILE A 560 -34.56 16.27 -23.59
CA ILE A 560 -33.88 15.02 -23.26
C ILE A 560 -34.90 13.88 -23.24
N PHE A 561 -34.55 12.75 -23.88
CA PHE A 561 -35.34 11.53 -23.84
C PHE A 561 -35.69 11.15 -22.40
N SER A 562 -36.98 10.87 -22.14
CA SER A 562 -37.50 10.65 -20.78
C SER A 562 -36.71 9.61 -19.98
N GLY A 563 -36.28 8.52 -20.63
CA GLY A 563 -35.47 7.46 -20.01
C GLY A 563 -34.03 7.86 -19.65
N LEU A 564 -33.51 8.99 -20.14
CA LEU A 564 -32.17 9.51 -19.81
C LEU A 564 -32.21 10.76 -18.91
N LYS A 565 -33.40 11.26 -18.55
CA LYS A 565 -33.52 12.44 -17.67
C LYS A 565 -32.87 12.24 -16.29
N TRP A 566 -32.88 11.01 -15.77
CA TRP A 566 -32.24 10.69 -14.49
C TRP A 566 -30.73 10.97 -14.48
N VAL A 567 -30.06 10.83 -15.63
CA VAL A 567 -28.63 11.08 -15.79
C VAL A 567 -28.32 12.55 -15.54
N SER A 568 -29.12 13.43 -16.15
CA SER A 568 -29.04 14.87 -15.96
C SER A 568 -29.32 15.26 -14.51
N SER A 569 -30.30 14.62 -13.87
CA SER A 569 -30.61 14.86 -12.45
C SER A 569 -29.49 14.47 -11.48
N ILE A 570 -28.68 13.45 -11.80
CA ILE A 570 -27.54 13.01 -10.98
C ILE A 570 -26.25 13.80 -11.30
N SER A 571 -26.16 14.38 -12.50
CA SER A 571 -24.98 15.09 -12.99
C SER A 571 -24.66 16.34 -12.15
N TYR A 572 -23.57 16.31 -11.38
CA TYR A 572 -23.10 17.49 -10.66
C TYR A 572 -22.67 18.62 -11.61
N LEU A 573 -22.27 18.31 -12.85
CA LEU A 573 -21.95 19.30 -13.88
C LEU A 573 -23.20 20.07 -14.33
N LYS A 574 -24.38 19.41 -14.43
CA LYS A 574 -25.66 20.07 -14.70
C LYS A 574 -25.99 21.09 -13.61
N TRP A 575 -25.91 20.67 -12.35
CA TRP A 575 -26.23 21.53 -11.21
C TRP A 575 -25.26 22.70 -11.06
N GLY A 576 -23.96 22.46 -11.26
CA GLY A 576 -22.98 23.54 -11.23
C GLY A 576 -23.11 24.51 -12.40
N PHE A 577 -23.40 24.01 -13.61
CA PHE A 577 -23.68 24.88 -14.76
C PHE A 577 -24.93 25.74 -14.54
N GLN A 578 -26.02 25.14 -14.06
CA GLN A 578 -27.25 25.86 -13.70
C GLN A 578 -26.97 26.94 -12.65
N ALA A 579 -26.26 26.59 -11.57
CA ALA A 579 -25.89 27.54 -10.51
C ALA A 579 -25.01 28.69 -11.03
N LEU A 580 -24.01 28.38 -11.86
CA LEU A 580 -23.15 29.40 -12.49
C LEU A 580 -23.97 30.35 -13.38
N CYS A 581 -24.91 29.82 -14.17
CA CYS A 581 -25.78 30.62 -15.01
C CYS A 581 -26.70 31.51 -14.19
N GLN A 582 -27.39 30.95 -13.19
CA GLN A 582 -28.30 31.73 -12.34
C GLN A 582 -27.59 32.89 -11.64
N VAL A 583 -26.38 32.67 -11.11
CA VAL A 583 -25.60 33.72 -10.43
C VAL A 583 -25.13 34.81 -11.41
N ASN A 584 -24.69 34.45 -12.62
CA ASN A 584 -24.12 35.43 -13.56
C ASN A 584 -25.17 36.17 -14.40
N PHE A 585 -26.34 35.57 -14.61
CA PHE A 585 -27.46 36.20 -15.33
C PHE A 585 -28.41 36.95 -14.39
N ASP A 586 -28.24 36.83 -13.07
CA ASP A 586 -29.00 37.61 -12.09
C ASP A 586 -28.81 39.11 -12.32
N GLN A 587 -29.92 39.83 -12.42
CA GLN A 587 -29.99 41.28 -12.65
C GLN A 587 -29.27 41.80 -13.92
N MET A 588 -29.01 40.95 -14.92
CA MET A 588 -28.44 41.37 -16.21
C MET A 588 -29.52 41.84 -17.20
N VAL A 589 -29.26 42.95 -17.88
CA VAL A 589 -30.09 43.51 -18.95
C VAL A 589 -29.29 43.52 -20.25
N PHE A 590 -29.87 43.02 -21.34
CA PHE A 590 -29.22 42.91 -22.65
C PHE A 590 -29.74 43.94 -23.66
N THR A 591 -28.86 44.39 -24.55
CA THR A 591 -29.20 45.32 -25.64
C THR A 591 -29.77 44.56 -26.84
N CYS A 592 -30.72 45.19 -27.54
CA CYS A 592 -31.33 44.66 -28.76
C CYS A 592 -30.97 45.56 -29.94
N ASP A 593 -30.47 44.98 -31.04
CA ASP A 593 -30.26 45.73 -32.27
C ASP A 593 -31.62 46.12 -32.89
N PRO A 594 -31.88 47.41 -33.12
CA PRO A 594 -33.20 47.91 -33.54
C PRO A 594 -33.61 47.53 -34.98
N GLY A 595 -32.84 46.69 -35.68
CA GLY A 595 -33.03 46.35 -37.10
C GLY A 595 -33.32 44.87 -37.43
N ASN A 596 -33.33 43.95 -36.45
CA ASN A 596 -33.53 42.52 -36.70
C ASN A 596 -34.90 42.03 -36.21
N SER A 597 -35.72 41.48 -37.10
CA SER A 597 -37.07 40.94 -36.82
C SER A 597 -37.09 39.62 -36.01
N ARG A 598 -36.04 39.32 -35.23
CA ARG A 598 -35.97 38.14 -34.38
C ARG A 598 -36.47 38.49 -32.97
N PRO A 599 -37.15 37.56 -32.27
CA PRO A 599 -37.52 37.78 -30.88
C PRO A 599 -36.26 38.06 -30.06
N CYS A 600 -36.22 39.21 -29.40
CA CYS A 600 -35.07 39.66 -28.62
C CYS A 600 -35.24 39.30 -27.15
N ILE A 601 -34.16 38.84 -26.50
CA ILE A 601 -34.15 38.51 -25.07
C ILE A 601 -33.67 39.76 -24.33
N HIS A 602 -34.50 40.30 -23.44
CA HIS A 602 -34.20 41.57 -22.75
C HIS A 602 -33.58 41.36 -21.37
N ASN A 603 -33.98 40.28 -20.68
CA ASN A 603 -33.59 40.02 -19.29
C ASN A 603 -32.84 38.70 -19.14
N GLY A 604 -31.97 38.62 -18.14
CA GLY A 604 -31.28 37.37 -17.77
C GLY A 604 -32.23 36.21 -17.44
N GLU A 605 -33.39 36.48 -16.82
CA GLU A 605 -34.39 35.43 -16.56
C GLU A 605 -34.97 34.81 -17.84
N GLU A 606 -35.18 35.62 -18.89
CA GLU A 606 -35.66 35.13 -20.18
C GLU A 606 -34.60 34.27 -20.87
N ALA A 607 -33.32 34.65 -20.74
CA ALA A 607 -32.18 33.84 -21.20
C ALA A 607 -32.07 32.51 -20.45
N LEU A 608 -32.34 32.48 -19.13
CA LEU A 608 -32.36 31.24 -18.35
C LEU A 608 -33.53 30.34 -18.74
N ARG A 609 -34.70 30.92 -19.05
CA ARG A 609 -35.87 30.16 -19.53
C ARG A 609 -35.65 29.52 -20.89
N SER A 610 -34.88 30.14 -21.79
CA SER A 610 -34.60 29.54 -23.11
C SER A 610 -33.78 28.25 -23.04
N TYR A 611 -33.01 28.07 -21.96
CA TYR A 611 -32.26 26.84 -21.66
C TYR A 611 -32.94 25.96 -20.60
N SER A 612 -34.14 26.34 -20.13
CA SER A 612 -34.88 25.64 -19.08
C SER A 612 -34.10 25.51 -17.76
N LEU A 613 -33.30 26.54 -17.43
CA LEU A 613 -32.44 26.62 -16.24
C LEU A 613 -33.04 27.43 -15.09
N ASN A 614 -34.30 27.87 -15.21
CA ASN A 614 -34.99 28.73 -14.24
C ASN A 614 -35.71 27.96 -13.11
N GLY A 615 -35.52 26.63 -13.02
CA GLY A 615 -36.34 25.75 -12.18
C GLY A 615 -36.00 25.78 -10.68
N ASP A 616 -34.78 25.38 -10.33
CA ASP A 616 -34.38 25.17 -8.92
C ASP A 616 -33.44 26.28 -8.42
N SER A 617 -33.45 26.56 -7.12
CA SER A 617 -32.58 27.59 -6.54
C SER A 617 -31.10 27.18 -6.52
N VAL A 618 -30.21 28.18 -6.53
CA VAL A 618 -28.75 28.00 -6.44
C VAL A 618 -28.35 27.18 -5.21
N GLU A 619 -29.04 27.36 -4.10
CA GLU A 619 -28.77 26.63 -2.84
C GLU A 619 -29.06 25.14 -2.97
N ILE A 620 -30.15 24.75 -3.63
CA ILE A 620 -30.49 23.35 -3.89
C ILE A 620 -29.43 22.75 -4.81
N ALA A 621 -29.02 23.47 -5.86
CA ALA A 621 -27.96 23.01 -6.77
C ALA A 621 -26.64 22.75 -6.03
N CYS A 622 -26.22 23.66 -5.15
CA CYS A 622 -25.03 23.49 -4.31
C CYS A 622 -25.19 22.32 -3.33
N GLY A 623 -26.37 22.14 -2.74
CA GLY A 623 -26.68 21.03 -1.85
C GLY A 623 -26.59 19.66 -2.55
N ILE A 624 -27.09 19.56 -3.79
CA ILE A 624 -26.98 18.35 -4.60
C ILE A 624 -25.52 18.06 -4.95
N MET A 625 -24.75 19.06 -5.35
CA MET A 625 -23.31 18.89 -5.59
C MET A 625 -22.59 18.38 -4.35
N ALA A 626 -22.83 18.99 -3.19
CA ALA A 626 -22.25 18.53 -1.92
C ALA A 626 -22.68 17.08 -1.60
N ALA A 627 -23.93 16.71 -1.86
CA ALA A 627 -24.41 15.33 -1.70
C ALA A 627 -23.69 14.36 -2.63
N SER A 628 -23.49 14.69 -3.91
CA SER A 628 -22.72 13.87 -4.86
C SER A 628 -21.29 13.63 -4.36
N CYS A 629 -20.63 14.69 -3.88
CA CYS A 629 -19.31 14.62 -3.27
C CYS A 629 -19.30 13.64 -2.06
N ILE A 630 -20.29 13.70 -1.16
CA ILE A 630 -20.40 12.80 0.00
C ILE A 630 -20.60 11.34 -0.45
N VAL A 631 -21.42 11.11 -1.47
CA VAL A 631 -21.67 9.77 -2.03
C VAL A 631 -20.39 9.16 -2.60
N TYR A 632 -19.62 9.91 -3.40
CA TYR A 632 -18.35 9.42 -3.95
C TYR A 632 -17.31 9.17 -2.86
N LEU A 633 -17.24 10.03 -1.85
CA LEU A 633 -16.38 9.84 -0.67
C LEU A 633 -16.75 8.60 0.14
N PHE A 634 -18.04 8.32 0.29
CA PHE A 634 -18.53 7.10 0.94
C PHE A 634 -18.10 5.84 0.17
N PHE A 635 -18.24 5.84 -1.15
CA PHE A 635 -17.75 4.73 -1.97
C PHE A 635 -16.22 4.59 -1.94
N PHE A 636 -15.49 5.71 -1.91
CA PHE A 636 -14.04 5.69 -1.70
C PHE A 636 -13.68 5.02 -0.37
N PHE A 637 -14.37 5.33 0.72
CA PHE A 637 -14.17 4.68 2.02
C PHE A 637 -14.48 3.17 1.99
N ILE A 638 -15.62 2.78 1.40
CA ILE A 638 -15.97 1.36 1.22
C ILE A 638 -14.89 0.63 0.42
N GLY A 639 -14.47 1.25 -0.68
CA GLY A 639 -13.44 0.73 -1.55
C GLY A 639 -12.14 0.45 -0.80
N LEU A 640 -11.65 1.42 -0.02
CA LEU A 640 -10.41 1.28 0.77
C LEU A 640 -10.50 0.19 1.84
N ARG A 641 -11.70 -0.06 2.39
CA ARG A 641 -11.90 -1.01 3.48
C ARG A 641 -12.15 -2.44 3.01
N PHE A 642 -12.88 -2.62 1.91
CA PHE A 642 -13.42 -3.92 1.52
C PHE A 642 -12.86 -4.46 0.21
N VAL A 643 -12.27 -3.62 -0.65
CA VAL A 643 -11.76 -4.09 -1.94
C VAL A 643 -10.29 -4.47 -1.80
N PRO A 644 -9.93 -5.77 -1.87
CA PRO A 644 -8.54 -6.21 -1.86
C PRO A 644 -7.90 -5.86 -3.19
N GLN A 645 -7.17 -4.77 -3.18
CA GLN A 645 -6.73 -4.07 -4.36
C GLN A 645 -5.22 -4.31 -4.56
N LYS A 646 -4.79 -5.58 -4.51
CA LYS A 646 -3.38 -5.92 -4.75
C LYS A 646 -3.01 -5.57 -6.20
N PRO A 647 -1.91 -4.83 -6.44
CA PRO A 647 -1.32 -4.85 -7.77
C PRO A 647 -0.95 -6.30 -8.05
N HIS A 648 -1.50 -6.86 -9.12
CA HIS A 648 -0.94 -8.09 -9.66
C HIS A 648 0.43 -7.71 -10.20
N GLU A 649 1.49 -8.16 -9.50
CA GLU A 649 2.78 -8.32 -10.14
C GLU A 649 2.55 -9.31 -11.27
N GLY A 650 2.64 -8.79 -12.50
CA GLY A 650 2.59 -9.59 -13.72
C GLY A 650 3.87 -10.37 -13.91
#